data_AF-A0A428DUR4-F1
#
_entry.id   AF-A0A428DUR4-F1
#
_cell.length_a   1.000
_cell.length_b   1.000
_cell.length_c   1.000
_cell.angle_alpha   90.00
_cell.angle_beta   90.00
_cell.angle_gamma   90.00
#
_symmetry.space_group_name_H-M   'P 1'
#
loop_
_entity.id
_entity.type
_entity.pdbx_description
1 polymer ?
#
loop_
_entity_poly.entity_id
_entity_poly.type
_entity_poly.pdbx_seq_one_letter_code
_entity_poly.pdbx_strand_id
1 'polypeptide(L)'
;MLEVTSDYIKAIENHLRVFEANFDLNGKRYTKTKIASATYDSSIGNSNDFTIGGGYINSLEIEIKEIIEGLQEMMPAIMSVAIAGKTVPLGKFFVTEVKLNRNDKKTKIKLQDEFVRLSGAYDSQLTYPAYTRDILAEIVRLTGITTDTNIQLVNDQVAKKLEKTSYREALVYLAQLSGSFVRFNRNGKLDFIKLKTTSRHITKDMYKPGGLERDEIPYRLKGIECKSADKVVYKSGLSTGNVMKLKNPWVTQEILDRIFNEYRDFNFYPYTLSWRGDMAMEAGDWVTVHWDENIYFNIPMLSYKLSFDGGLSAHSSGNAAGVAQGTYKYKGAVQRQIEYLDELITKQGSMYLDTASPTKPKNGDIWFKPNGGYVEMWEHVEGSWVKKADSTNVGEIVNTITTDELLAKKVSAAIGNYISLNAKNITAGDLDLARLRIMNGLQEIVSVRDGKVVMNIDKLTINAQDVATKEDLKKIELTPGPQGERGQQGVPGIQGLQGPKGDQGIPGKTGADGRTSYLHRAWANSADGRDGFSTSDSSNKRYIGTLTDFTAAHSQDPTQYKWTALFGTTEQAGNILLNSGIRWRNKHRQDFILAEPLKAGKQYTLSVKWWRSDNSTLSFGIRENPSDSWQWINLAYSFELDVWSVTFTSKKNLNTGDTVSFFTVEPEGVGNANWAVLTVGAIPMTSWQPHWSETQKQLDSKADHKLTNEQLNALAEKAQLHDVELKAKATMDQLSDLEKAYNALVKSNADSQKKSESDLIEAGRRIEFLSIEFGGLKEMKKFIDTYMSASNEGLIIGKNDASSSIKVSHDRISMFSAGKEVMYISQGVIHIDNGIFTASVQIGRFRTEQYYLDKDVNIVRYVGG
;
A
#
# COMPACT_ATOMS: atom_id res chain seq x y z
N MET A 1 -15.35 28.83 8.63
CA MET A 1 -16.07 29.55 9.70
C MET A 1 -16.07 31.06 9.51
N LEU A 2 -17.23 31.69 9.64
CA LEU A 2 -17.37 33.14 9.76
C LEU A 2 -16.80 33.64 11.10
N GLU A 3 -16.13 34.79 11.09
CA GLU A 3 -15.77 35.45 12.34
C GLU A 3 -17.04 35.91 13.06
N VAL A 4 -17.21 35.45 14.30
CA VAL A 4 -18.38 35.76 15.12
C VAL A 4 -17.95 36.29 16.48
N THR A 5 -18.77 37.17 17.04
CA THR A 5 -18.49 37.84 18.31
C THR A 5 -18.64 36.89 19.49
N SER A 6 -18.04 37.22 20.64
CA SER A 6 -18.23 36.46 21.88
C SER A 6 -19.70 36.37 22.30
N ASP A 7 -20.49 37.40 22.02
CA ASP A 7 -21.93 37.40 22.32
C ASP A 7 -22.71 36.40 21.46
N TYR A 8 -22.34 36.25 20.19
CA TYR A 8 -22.89 35.19 19.33
C TYR A 8 -22.59 33.81 19.91
N ILE A 9 -21.34 33.60 20.35
CA ILE A 9 -20.88 32.32 20.90
C ILE A 9 -21.68 31.98 22.17
N LYS A 10 -21.78 32.92 23.10
CA LYS A 10 -22.61 32.74 24.32
C LYS A 10 -24.07 32.45 23.98
N ALA A 11 -24.62 33.11 22.97
CA ALA A 11 -26.01 32.92 22.58
C ALA A 11 -26.25 31.56 21.90
N ILE A 12 -25.35 31.12 21.01
CA ILE A 12 -25.46 29.82 20.32
C ILE A 12 -25.18 28.65 21.27
N GLU A 13 -24.42 28.87 22.34
CA GLU A 13 -24.12 27.88 23.37
C GLU A 13 -25.18 27.76 24.47
N ASN A 14 -26.04 28.77 24.61
CA ASN A 14 -27.13 28.76 25.59
C ASN A 14 -28.11 27.60 25.33
N HIS A 15 -28.75 27.08 26.37
CA HIS A 15 -29.79 26.06 26.25
C HIS A 15 -31.13 26.65 25.76
N LEU A 16 -31.39 27.94 26.03
CA LEU A 16 -32.60 28.67 25.63
C LEU A 16 -32.31 29.62 24.47
N ARG A 17 -32.09 29.04 23.28
CA ARG A 17 -31.75 29.79 22.06
C ARG A 17 -33.01 30.26 21.36
N VAL A 18 -33.07 31.55 21.06
CA VAL A 18 -34.16 32.13 20.26
C VAL A 18 -33.59 32.61 18.94
N PHE A 19 -34.10 32.04 17.85
CA PHE A 19 -33.69 32.40 16.51
C PHE A 19 -34.71 33.30 15.83
N GLU A 20 -34.23 34.16 14.95
CA GLU A 20 -35.04 34.83 13.94
C GLU A 20 -34.62 34.34 12.57
N ALA A 21 -35.58 34.05 11.71
CA ALA A 21 -35.33 33.60 10.34
C ALA A 21 -35.98 34.59 9.38
N ASN A 22 -35.22 35.02 8.38
CA ASN A 22 -35.67 35.93 7.33
C ASN A 22 -35.36 35.32 5.97
N PHE A 23 -36.41 35.11 5.20
CA PHE A 23 -36.35 34.65 3.82
C PHE A 23 -36.88 35.74 2.90
N ASP A 24 -36.04 36.23 2.01
CA ASP A 24 -36.37 37.25 1.03
C ASP A 24 -36.54 36.61 -0.34
N LEU A 25 -37.74 36.70 -0.92
CA LEU A 25 -38.08 36.16 -2.23
C LEU A 25 -38.96 37.17 -2.97
N ASN A 26 -38.59 37.51 -4.21
CA ASN A 26 -39.32 38.45 -5.06
C ASN A 26 -39.61 39.82 -4.39
N GLY A 27 -38.64 40.37 -3.66
CA GLY A 27 -38.79 41.64 -2.94
C GLY A 27 -39.73 41.57 -1.72
N LYS A 28 -40.29 40.39 -1.39
CA LYS A 28 -41.09 40.16 -0.20
C LYS A 28 -40.26 39.42 0.85
N ARG A 29 -40.35 39.90 2.10
CA ARG A 29 -39.71 39.28 3.27
C ARG A 29 -40.70 38.39 4.02
N TYR A 30 -40.28 37.16 4.28
CA TYR A 30 -40.97 36.19 5.11
C TYR A 30 -40.17 35.97 6.39
N THR A 31 -40.79 36.20 7.53
CA THR A 31 -40.15 36.06 8.85
C THR A 31 -40.50 34.71 9.48
N LYS A 32 -39.88 34.39 10.63
CA LYS A 32 -40.09 33.14 11.37
C LYS A 32 -41.56 32.77 11.65
N THR A 33 -42.47 33.74 11.70
CA THR A 33 -43.91 33.47 11.94
C THR A 33 -44.58 32.83 10.72
N LYS A 34 -44.06 33.12 9.52
CA LYS A 34 -44.55 32.62 8.24
C LYS A 34 -43.76 31.42 7.74
N ILE A 35 -42.52 31.23 8.17
CA ILE A 35 -41.72 30.06 7.83
C ILE A 35 -42.20 28.86 8.69
N ALA A 36 -42.63 27.79 8.05
CA ALA A 36 -42.95 26.52 8.71
C ALA A 36 -41.68 25.72 8.96
N SER A 37 -40.85 25.58 7.94
CA SER A 37 -39.54 24.97 8.05
C SER A 37 -38.59 25.50 6.98
N ALA A 38 -37.29 25.43 7.26
CA ALA A 38 -36.23 25.71 6.30
C ALA A 38 -35.09 24.72 6.52
N THR A 39 -34.65 24.05 5.46
CA THR A 39 -33.57 23.07 5.49
C THR A 39 -32.50 23.49 4.49
N TYR A 40 -31.34 23.87 5.00
CA TYR A 40 -30.15 24.18 4.22
C TYR A 40 -29.25 22.95 4.17
N ASP A 41 -28.89 22.49 2.98
CA ASP A 41 -28.04 21.32 2.75
C ASP A 41 -26.79 21.75 1.99
N SER A 42 -25.63 21.58 2.64
CA SER A 42 -24.33 21.94 2.10
C SER A 42 -23.35 20.79 2.19
N SER A 43 -22.51 20.67 1.17
CA SER A 43 -21.43 19.69 1.13
C SER A 43 -20.26 20.23 0.32
N ILE A 44 -19.06 19.75 0.61
CA ILE A 44 -17.88 19.95 -0.22
C ILE A 44 -17.54 18.72 -1.07
N GLY A 45 -18.28 17.62 -0.92
CA GLY A 45 -18.12 16.38 -1.69
C GLY A 45 -19.42 15.92 -2.35
N ASN A 46 -19.29 15.14 -3.43
CA ASN A 46 -20.41 14.62 -4.22
C ASN A 46 -20.59 13.09 -4.12
N SER A 47 -19.76 12.41 -3.31
CA SER A 47 -19.66 10.94 -3.22
C SER A 47 -19.50 10.46 -1.79
N ASN A 48 -19.78 9.17 -1.56
CA ASN A 48 -19.46 8.45 -0.31
C ASN A 48 -17.95 8.27 -0.09
N ASP A 49 -17.12 8.72 -1.03
CA ASP A 49 -15.67 8.76 -0.94
C ASP A 49 -15.19 10.21 -0.88
N PHE A 50 -14.15 10.47 -0.09
CA PHE A 50 -13.52 11.79 -0.04
C PHE A 50 -12.82 12.12 -1.36
N THR A 51 -13.27 13.19 -2.03
CA THR A 51 -12.70 13.70 -3.28
C THR A 51 -12.58 15.21 -3.23
N ILE A 52 -11.45 15.74 -3.71
CA ILE A 52 -11.23 17.18 -3.86
C ILE A 52 -11.88 17.72 -5.15
N GLY A 53 -12.03 19.03 -5.25
CA GLY A 53 -12.66 19.71 -6.37
C GLY A 53 -14.03 20.28 -6.02
N GLY A 54 -14.87 19.52 -5.31
CA GLY A 54 -16.19 19.98 -4.86
C GLY A 54 -17.19 20.18 -5.99
N GLY A 55 -17.87 21.34 -6.01
CA GLY A 55 -18.94 21.63 -6.98
C GLY A 55 -20.30 21.01 -6.63
N TYR A 56 -20.51 20.69 -5.34
CA TYR A 56 -21.83 20.35 -4.83
C TYR A 56 -22.75 21.58 -4.94
N ILE A 57 -23.97 21.37 -5.44
CA ILE A 57 -24.98 22.43 -5.50
C ILE A 57 -25.65 22.50 -4.13
N ASN A 58 -25.30 23.50 -3.32
CA ASN A 58 -25.97 23.68 -2.03
C ASN A 58 -27.46 23.95 -2.28
N SER A 59 -28.32 23.39 -1.43
CA SER A 59 -29.76 23.53 -1.59
C SER A 59 -30.42 24.08 -0.34
N LEU A 60 -31.52 24.80 -0.56
CA LEU A 60 -32.39 25.30 0.49
C LEU A 60 -33.81 24.85 0.18
N GLU A 61 -34.40 24.08 1.08
CA GLU A 61 -35.81 23.70 1.00
C GLU A 61 -36.58 24.47 2.07
N ILE A 62 -37.54 25.30 1.66
CA ILE A 62 -38.32 26.13 2.57
C ILE A 62 -39.82 25.85 2.42
N GLU A 63 -40.52 25.75 3.54
CA GLU A 63 -41.97 25.66 3.59
C GLU A 63 -42.53 26.93 4.25
N ILE A 64 -43.44 27.60 3.56
CA ILE A 64 -44.08 28.84 4.01
C ILE A 64 -45.55 28.56 4.32
N LYS A 65 -46.05 29.08 5.45
CA LYS A 65 -47.44 28.98 5.94
C LYS A 65 -48.41 29.92 5.21
N GLU A 66 -48.22 30.08 3.91
CA GLU A 66 -49.17 30.75 3.01
C GLU A 66 -48.98 30.25 1.58
N ILE A 67 -50.01 30.44 0.76
CA ILE A 67 -49.95 30.20 -0.69
C ILE A 67 -49.26 31.39 -1.36
N ILE A 68 -48.16 31.11 -2.07
CA ILE A 68 -47.41 32.10 -2.85
C ILE A 68 -47.57 31.75 -4.32
N GLU A 69 -48.37 32.53 -5.04
CA GLU A 69 -48.57 32.33 -6.48
C GLU A 69 -47.58 33.18 -7.29
N GLY A 70 -47.41 32.82 -8.57
CA GLY A 70 -46.55 33.57 -9.50
C GLY A 70 -45.04 33.34 -9.34
N LEU A 71 -44.62 32.33 -8.56
CA LEU A 71 -43.22 31.94 -8.49
C LEU A 71 -42.76 31.29 -9.80
N GLN A 72 -41.62 31.74 -10.29
CA GLN A 72 -40.96 31.24 -11.50
C GLN A 72 -39.64 30.55 -11.15
N GLU A 73 -39.22 29.64 -12.02
CA GLU A 73 -37.88 29.06 -11.93
C GLU A 73 -36.82 30.17 -12.05
N MET A 74 -35.68 29.98 -11.40
CA MET A 74 -34.55 30.91 -11.39
C MET A 74 -34.82 32.27 -10.73
N MET A 75 -35.92 32.44 -10.00
CA MET A 75 -36.10 33.62 -9.17
C MET A 75 -35.07 33.63 -8.02
N PRO A 76 -34.36 34.75 -7.80
CA PRO A 76 -33.36 34.83 -6.74
C PRO A 76 -34.02 34.97 -5.37
N ALA A 77 -33.41 34.35 -4.38
CA ALA A 77 -33.80 34.43 -2.98
C ALA A 77 -32.58 34.47 -2.06
N ILE A 78 -32.77 35.04 -0.87
CA ILE A 78 -31.74 35.10 0.17
C ILE A 78 -32.36 34.60 1.47
N MET A 79 -31.60 33.79 2.19
CA MET A 79 -31.97 33.32 3.53
C MET A 79 -30.95 33.79 4.54
N SER A 80 -31.43 34.26 5.68
CA SER A 80 -30.59 34.58 6.82
C SER A 80 -31.26 34.15 8.12
N VAL A 81 -30.43 33.80 9.10
CA VAL A 81 -30.89 33.46 10.44
C VAL A 81 -30.10 34.30 11.43
N ALA A 82 -30.78 34.87 12.42
CA ALA A 82 -30.20 35.72 13.43
C ALA A 82 -30.37 35.13 14.82
N ILE A 83 -29.37 35.39 15.67
CA ILE A 83 -29.39 35.08 17.10
C ILE A 83 -28.73 36.23 17.85
N ALA A 84 -29.31 36.64 18.99
CA ALA A 84 -28.83 37.78 19.78
C ALA A 84 -28.55 39.05 18.95
N GLY A 85 -29.42 39.36 17.98
CA GLY A 85 -29.27 40.52 17.08
C GLY A 85 -28.20 40.39 16.00
N LYS A 86 -27.44 39.28 15.94
CA LYS A 86 -26.45 39.03 14.90
C LYS A 86 -27.05 38.18 13.79
N THR A 87 -27.16 38.75 12.60
CA THR A 87 -27.65 38.06 11.40
C THR A 87 -26.52 37.31 10.70
N VAL A 88 -26.76 36.04 10.38
CA VAL A 88 -25.87 35.17 9.60
C VAL A 88 -26.56 34.81 8.28
N PRO A 89 -25.99 35.17 7.12
CA PRO A 89 -26.51 34.73 5.83
C PRO A 89 -26.26 33.23 5.64
N LEU A 90 -27.21 32.54 5.00
CA LEU A 90 -27.08 31.13 4.63
C LEU A 90 -26.73 30.93 3.15
N GLY A 91 -26.88 31.97 2.33
CA GLY A 91 -26.57 31.93 0.91
C GLY A 91 -27.53 32.71 0.05
N LYS A 92 -27.14 32.84 -1.22
CA LYS A 92 -27.99 33.32 -2.31
C LYS A 92 -28.41 32.09 -3.13
N PHE A 93 -29.71 31.94 -3.33
CA PHE A 93 -30.29 30.77 -3.99
C PHE A 93 -31.25 31.17 -5.11
N PHE A 94 -31.58 30.21 -5.96
CA PHE A 94 -32.48 30.33 -7.09
C PHE A 94 -33.55 29.26 -7.00
N VAL A 95 -34.81 29.64 -7.24
CA VAL A 95 -35.95 28.72 -7.21
C VAL A 95 -35.79 27.65 -8.30
N THR A 96 -35.88 26.37 -7.94
CA THR A 96 -35.81 25.25 -8.89
C THR A 96 -37.07 24.40 -8.89
N GLU A 97 -37.82 24.37 -7.78
CA GLU A 97 -39.07 23.62 -7.69
C GLU A 97 -40.04 24.34 -6.74
N VAL A 98 -41.32 24.37 -7.09
CA VAL A 98 -42.38 24.96 -6.27
C VAL A 98 -43.54 23.98 -6.19
N LYS A 99 -44.00 23.71 -4.96
CA LYS A 99 -45.17 22.89 -4.67
C LYS A 99 -46.15 23.67 -3.81
N LEU A 100 -47.37 23.80 -4.31
CA LEU A 100 -48.47 24.50 -3.62
C LEU A 100 -49.38 23.45 -2.99
N ASN A 101 -49.47 23.44 -1.66
CA ASN A 101 -50.44 22.63 -0.93
C ASN A 101 -51.61 23.53 -0.48
N ARG A 102 -52.67 23.55 -1.30
CA ARG A 102 -53.87 24.35 -1.04
C ARG A 102 -54.69 23.86 0.15
N ASN A 103 -54.63 22.56 0.47
CA ASN A 103 -55.35 21.99 1.60
C ASN A 103 -54.78 22.50 2.94
N ASP A 104 -53.46 22.51 3.07
CA ASP A 104 -52.77 22.99 4.28
C ASP A 104 -52.39 24.48 4.21
N LYS A 105 -52.73 25.16 3.12
CA LYS A 105 -52.37 26.57 2.83
C LYS A 105 -50.86 26.83 2.95
N LYS A 106 -50.05 25.92 2.41
CA LYS A 106 -48.58 25.97 2.45
C LYS A 106 -47.95 26.00 1.07
N THR A 107 -46.80 26.66 0.96
CA THR A 107 -45.95 26.64 -0.23
C THR A 107 -44.60 26.06 0.12
N LYS A 108 -44.21 24.98 -0.56
CA LYS A 108 -42.89 24.37 -0.45
C LYS A 108 -42.05 24.76 -1.66
N ILE A 109 -40.88 25.33 -1.41
CA ILE A 109 -39.98 25.86 -2.44
C ILE A 109 -38.62 25.19 -2.25
N LYS A 110 -38.13 24.56 -3.31
CA LYS A 110 -36.75 24.07 -3.39
C LYS A 110 -35.93 25.10 -4.15
N LEU A 111 -34.80 25.48 -3.57
CA LEU A 111 -33.86 26.42 -4.13
C LEU A 111 -32.46 25.81 -4.16
N GLN A 112 -31.65 26.27 -5.10
CA GLN A 112 -30.27 25.85 -5.30
C GLN A 112 -29.36 27.06 -5.42
N ASP A 113 -28.10 26.91 -5.02
CA ASP A 113 -27.12 27.99 -5.14
C ASP A 113 -26.72 28.28 -6.60
N GLU A 114 -25.82 29.25 -6.76
CA GLU A 114 -25.39 29.78 -8.05
C GLU A 114 -24.81 28.72 -9.01
N PHE A 115 -24.40 27.53 -8.53
CA PHE A 115 -23.94 26.44 -9.40
C PHE A 115 -25.02 25.93 -10.36
N VAL A 116 -26.31 26.09 -10.04
CA VAL A 116 -27.40 25.66 -10.93
C VAL A 116 -27.30 26.36 -12.30
N ARG A 117 -26.86 27.62 -12.33
CA ARG A 117 -26.64 28.42 -13.55
C ARG A 117 -25.41 28.01 -14.35
N LEU A 118 -24.51 27.24 -13.75
CA LEU A 118 -23.21 26.87 -14.32
C LEU A 118 -23.23 25.49 -15.01
N SER A 119 -24.41 24.94 -15.25
CA SER A 119 -24.61 23.67 -15.96
C SER A 119 -24.42 23.80 -17.49
N GLY A 120 -24.34 25.01 -18.02
CA GLY A 120 -24.11 25.27 -19.44
C GLY A 120 -22.71 24.86 -19.91
N ALA A 121 -22.56 24.60 -21.21
CA ALA A 121 -21.29 24.25 -21.83
C ALA A 121 -20.29 25.42 -21.77
N TYR A 122 -19.06 25.13 -21.36
CA TYR A 122 -17.95 26.07 -21.37
C TYR A 122 -17.09 25.83 -22.60
N ASP A 123 -17.00 26.86 -23.45
CA ASP A 123 -16.14 26.88 -24.62
C ASP A 123 -15.14 28.05 -24.51
N SER A 124 -13.91 27.74 -24.06
CA SER A 124 -12.89 28.76 -23.84
C SER A 124 -12.47 29.48 -25.13
N GLN A 125 -12.36 30.80 -25.07
CA GLN A 125 -11.87 31.66 -26.15
C GLN A 125 -10.41 32.07 -25.93
N LEU A 126 -9.74 31.53 -24.90
CA LEU A 126 -8.34 31.80 -24.61
C LEU A 126 -7.41 31.05 -25.59
N THR A 127 -6.21 31.60 -25.81
CA THR A 127 -5.14 30.90 -26.50
C THR A 127 -4.41 29.98 -25.53
N TYR A 128 -4.27 28.71 -25.89
CA TYR A 128 -3.56 27.72 -25.08
C TYR A 128 -2.11 27.58 -25.56
N PRO A 129 -1.13 27.40 -24.65
CA PRO A 129 -1.28 27.17 -23.21
C PRO A 129 -1.72 28.40 -22.41
N ALA A 130 -2.69 28.24 -21.51
CA ALA A 130 -3.32 29.33 -20.74
C ALA A 130 -3.12 29.12 -19.23
N TYR A 131 -3.13 30.20 -18.44
CA TYR A 131 -3.07 30.08 -16.98
C TYR A 131 -4.45 29.82 -16.39
N THR A 132 -4.48 29.03 -15.32
CA THR A 132 -5.68 28.71 -14.53
C THR A 132 -6.42 29.95 -14.02
N ARG A 133 -5.72 31.03 -13.64
CA ARG A 133 -6.36 32.30 -13.24
C ARG A 133 -7.00 33.04 -14.41
N ASP A 134 -6.44 32.96 -15.61
CA ASP A 134 -7.02 33.56 -16.82
C ASP A 134 -8.31 32.82 -17.21
N ILE A 135 -8.30 31.49 -17.09
CA ILE A 135 -9.48 30.63 -17.28
C ILE A 135 -10.58 31.00 -16.27
N LEU A 136 -10.23 31.17 -14.99
CA LEU A 136 -11.19 31.63 -13.98
C LEU A 136 -11.77 33.00 -14.35
N ALA A 137 -10.93 33.96 -14.73
CA ALA A 137 -11.36 35.29 -15.13
C ALA A 137 -12.29 35.26 -16.34
N GLU A 138 -12.02 34.40 -17.33
CA GLU A 138 -12.90 34.17 -18.47
C GLU A 138 -14.26 33.61 -18.03
N ILE A 139 -14.28 32.56 -17.19
CA ILE A 139 -15.52 31.97 -16.68
C ILE A 139 -16.35 33.03 -15.95
N VAL A 140 -15.72 33.85 -15.11
CA VAL A 140 -16.36 34.95 -14.39
C VAL A 140 -16.98 35.96 -15.35
N ARG A 141 -16.25 36.37 -16.39
CA ARG A 141 -16.71 37.30 -17.42
C ARG A 141 -17.89 36.74 -18.22
N LEU A 142 -17.85 35.46 -18.59
CA LEU A 142 -18.88 34.81 -19.43
C LEU A 142 -20.17 34.52 -18.65
N THR A 143 -20.06 34.20 -17.37
CA THR A 143 -21.21 33.79 -16.54
C THR A 143 -21.79 34.93 -15.71
N GLY A 144 -21.04 36.01 -15.51
CA GLY A 144 -21.42 37.15 -14.67
C GLY A 144 -21.47 36.83 -13.18
N ILE A 145 -20.87 35.72 -12.73
CA ILE A 145 -20.74 35.40 -11.31
C ILE A 145 -19.75 36.37 -10.65
N THR A 146 -19.83 36.49 -9.33
CA THR A 146 -18.86 37.29 -8.55
C THR A 146 -17.95 36.37 -7.75
N THR A 147 -16.69 36.76 -7.60
CA THR A 147 -15.68 36.04 -6.84
C THR A 147 -15.46 36.67 -5.47
N ASP A 148 -15.00 35.86 -4.52
CA ASP A 148 -14.44 36.41 -3.30
C ASP A 148 -13.16 37.23 -3.57
N THR A 149 -12.83 38.16 -2.68
CA THR A 149 -11.69 39.08 -2.87
C THR A 149 -10.33 38.40 -2.76
N ASN A 150 -10.23 37.27 -2.04
CA ASN A 150 -8.96 36.60 -1.72
C ASN A 150 -8.91 35.15 -2.21
N ILE A 151 -9.28 34.91 -3.48
CA ILE A 151 -9.25 33.55 -4.07
C ILE A 151 -7.84 32.94 -4.00
N GLN A 152 -7.74 31.82 -3.29
CA GLN A 152 -6.54 30.99 -3.20
C GLN A 152 -6.54 29.95 -4.32
N LEU A 153 -6.26 30.39 -5.55
CA LEU A 153 -6.09 29.51 -6.71
C LEU A 153 -4.61 29.50 -7.13
N VAL A 154 -4.04 28.30 -7.26
CA VAL A 154 -2.70 28.08 -7.82
C VAL A 154 -2.72 28.49 -9.29
N ASN A 155 -1.71 29.24 -9.73
CA ASN A 155 -1.64 29.77 -11.09
C ASN A 155 -0.84 28.86 -12.03
N ASP A 156 -1.25 27.61 -12.19
CA ASP A 156 -0.60 26.67 -13.10
C ASP A 156 -0.93 27.00 -14.57
N GLN A 157 -0.02 26.63 -15.48
CA GLN A 157 -0.24 26.70 -16.93
C GLN A 157 -0.81 25.36 -17.45
N VAL A 158 -1.90 25.42 -18.21
CA VAL A 158 -2.55 24.24 -18.79
C VAL A 158 -2.39 24.22 -20.31
N ALA A 159 -2.00 23.07 -20.85
CA ALA A 159 -1.59 22.95 -22.25
C ALA A 159 -2.75 22.81 -23.25
N LYS A 160 -3.87 22.21 -22.83
CA LYS A 160 -4.98 21.84 -23.72
C LYS A 160 -6.27 22.53 -23.31
N LYS A 161 -7.08 22.90 -24.29
CA LYS A 161 -8.45 23.39 -24.11
C LYS A 161 -9.37 22.26 -23.60
N LEU A 162 -10.35 22.59 -22.77
CA LEU A 162 -11.38 21.64 -22.36
C LEU A 162 -12.39 21.43 -23.48
N GLU A 163 -12.73 20.17 -23.73
CA GLU A 163 -13.81 19.79 -24.64
C GLU A 163 -15.00 19.25 -23.85
N LYS A 164 -16.23 19.55 -24.30
CA LYS A 164 -17.49 18.98 -23.76
C LYS A 164 -17.62 19.09 -22.23
N THR A 165 -17.15 20.19 -21.65
CA THR A 165 -17.14 20.43 -20.21
C THR A 165 -18.06 21.60 -19.86
N SER A 166 -18.82 21.52 -18.77
CA SER A 166 -19.64 22.63 -18.26
C SER A 166 -18.81 23.66 -17.50
N TYR A 167 -19.34 24.89 -17.32
CA TYR A 167 -18.69 25.91 -16.48
C TYR A 167 -18.42 25.37 -15.07
N ARG A 168 -19.38 24.65 -14.48
CA ARG A 168 -19.23 24.02 -13.16
C ARG A 168 -18.08 23.01 -13.14
N GLU A 169 -18.03 22.10 -14.11
CA GLU A 169 -16.95 21.10 -14.17
C GLU A 169 -15.58 21.75 -14.39
N ALA A 170 -15.50 22.81 -15.20
CA ALA A 170 -14.27 23.56 -15.38
C ALA A 170 -13.78 24.17 -14.06
N LEU A 171 -14.68 24.76 -13.26
CA LEU A 171 -14.36 25.26 -11.91
C LEU A 171 -13.91 24.15 -10.96
N VAL A 172 -14.54 22.98 -11.02
CA VAL A 172 -14.13 21.78 -10.24
C VAL A 172 -12.72 21.35 -10.65
N TYR A 173 -12.39 21.36 -11.94
CA TYR A 173 -11.05 21.03 -12.41
C TYR A 173 -10.01 22.05 -11.91
N LEU A 174 -10.32 23.35 -11.94
CA LEU A 174 -9.44 24.38 -11.37
C LEU A 174 -9.18 24.14 -9.87
N ALA A 175 -10.23 23.78 -9.12
CA ALA A 175 -10.11 23.48 -7.70
C ALA A 175 -9.24 22.25 -7.44
N GLN A 176 -9.41 21.19 -8.23
CA GLN A 176 -8.58 19.99 -8.14
C GLN A 176 -7.10 20.29 -8.38
N LEU A 177 -6.75 21.08 -9.39
CA LEU A 177 -5.35 21.47 -9.65
C LEU A 177 -4.71 22.15 -8.42
N SER A 178 -5.50 22.93 -7.68
CA SER A 178 -5.05 23.64 -6.48
C SER A 178 -5.11 22.83 -5.19
N GLY A 179 -5.57 21.58 -5.22
CA GLY A 179 -5.82 20.81 -4.00
C GLY A 179 -6.95 21.41 -3.14
N SER A 180 -7.93 22.07 -3.75
CA SER A 180 -8.98 22.84 -3.07
C SER A 180 -10.38 22.34 -3.44
N PHE A 181 -11.40 22.92 -2.80
CA PHE A 181 -12.82 22.73 -3.09
C PHE A 181 -13.41 24.05 -3.61
N VAL A 182 -14.17 23.99 -4.70
CA VAL A 182 -14.94 25.15 -5.17
C VAL A 182 -16.34 25.15 -4.58
N ARG A 183 -16.77 26.31 -4.08
CA ARG A 183 -18.12 26.54 -3.57
C ARG A 183 -18.58 27.97 -3.76
N PHE A 184 -19.88 28.22 -3.63
CA PHE A 184 -20.39 29.56 -3.38
C PHE A 184 -20.48 29.79 -1.88
N ASN A 185 -19.86 30.87 -1.41
CA ASN A 185 -19.94 31.26 -0.01
C ASN A 185 -21.32 31.85 0.33
N ARG A 186 -21.54 32.12 1.61
CA ARG A 186 -22.82 32.63 2.14
C ARG A 186 -23.26 33.97 1.59
N ASN A 187 -22.34 34.73 0.98
CA ASN A 187 -22.64 36.00 0.31
C ASN A 187 -22.96 35.80 -1.17
N GLY A 188 -23.00 34.56 -1.67
CA GLY A 188 -23.23 34.24 -3.07
C GLY A 188 -22.01 34.48 -3.97
N LYS A 189 -20.80 34.56 -3.41
CA LYS A 189 -19.56 34.73 -4.17
C LYS A 189 -18.84 33.39 -4.33
N LEU A 190 -18.24 33.17 -5.49
CA LEU A 190 -17.42 32.00 -5.78
C LEU A 190 -16.13 32.03 -4.94
N ASP A 191 -15.81 30.92 -4.30
CA ASP A 191 -14.66 30.78 -3.42
C ASP A 191 -13.97 29.41 -3.62
N PHE A 192 -12.66 29.39 -3.42
CA PHE A 192 -11.81 28.19 -3.46
C PHE A 192 -11.24 27.98 -2.07
N ILE A 193 -11.76 26.98 -1.37
CA ILE A 193 -11.42 26.72 0.02
C ILE A 193 -10.62 25.43 0.18
N LYS A 194 -9.80 25.40 1.23
CA LYS A 194 -9.24 24.15 1.78
C LYS A 194 -9.93 23.85 3.10
N LEU A 195 -9.74 22.63 3.61
CA LEU A 195 -10.27 22.28 4.92
C LEU A 195 -9.61 23.16 5.99
N LYS A 196 -10.41 23.82 6.83
CA LYS A 196 -9.93 24.81 7.81
C LYS A 196 -10.15 24.33 9.24
N THR A 197 -9.10 24.30 10.05
CA THR A 197 -9.23 24.09 11.50
C THR A 197 -9.89 25.28 12.17
N THR A 198 -10.89 24.99 13.00
CA THR A 198 -11.61 25.98 13.79
C THR A 198 -11.41 25.73 15.29
N SER A 199 -11.67 26.74 16.11
CA SER A 199 -11.64 26.64 17.57
C SER A 199 -12.98 26.17 18.16
N ARG A 200 -13.89 25.63 17.35
CA ARG A 200 -15.19 25.16 17.84
C ARG A 200 -15.10 23.80 18.48
N HIS A 201 -15.71 23.71 19.65
CA HIS A 201 -15.91 22.49 20.40
C HIS A 201 -17.39 22.13 20.40
N ILE A 202 -17.72 20.90 20.01
CA ILE A 202 -19.06 20.34 20.14
C ILE A 202 -19.04 19.41 21.35
N THR A 203 -19.70 19.85 22.42
CA THR A 203 -19.77 19.12 23.69
C THR A 203 -20.97 18.17 23.75
N LYS A 204 -20.97 17.26 24.74
CA LYS A 204 -21.96 16.18 24.87
C LYS A 204 -23.39 16.65 25.07
N ASP A 205 -23.57 17.80 25.69
CA ASP A 205 -24.85 18.50 25.84
C ASP A 205 -25.39 19.07 24.52
N MET A 206 -24.55 19.19 23.48
CA MET A 206 -24.92 19.80 22.20
C MET A 206 -25.52 18.79 21.22
N TYR A 207 -25.22 17.50 21.36
CA TYR A 207 -25.75 16.47 20.48
C TYR A 207 -26.93 15.73 21.09
N LYS A 208 -27.79 15.17 20.22
CA LYS A 208 -28.96 14.40 20.66
C LYS A 208 -28.50 13.13 21.40
N PRO A 209 -29.29 12.54 22.30
CA PRO A 209 -29.00 11.20 22.82
C PRO A 209 -28.79 10.22 21.66
N GLY A 210 -27.64 9.54 21.63
CA GLY A 210 -27.24 8.68 20.50
C GLY A 210 -26.96 9.44 19.18
N GLY A 211 -26.81 10.77 19.24
CA GLY A 211 -26.68 11.62 18.07
C GLY A 211 -25.31 11.58 17.41
N LEU A 212 -24.29 11.05 18.07
CA LEU A 212 -22.95 10.91 17.53
C LEU A 212 -22.63 9.42 17.33
N GLU A 213 -22.42 9.04 16.07
CA GLU A 213 -21.90 7.73 15.68
C GLU A 213 -20.57 7.95 14.96
N ARG A 214 -19.58 7.12 15.26
CA ARG A 214 -18.25 7.20 14.68
C ARG A 214 -17.72 5.79 14.48
N ASP A 215 -17.11 5.57 13.33
CA ASP A 215 -16.43 4.32 13.04
C ASP A 215 -15.22 4.13 13.97
N GLU A 216 -14.86 2.88 14.23
CA GLU A 216 -13.62 2.53 14.93
C GLU A 216 -12.40 2.51 14.00
N ILE A 217 -12.63 2.35 12.69
CA ILE A 217 -11.57 2.30 11.68
C ILE A 217 -11.41 3.69 11.07
N PRO A 218 -10.25 4.35 11.22
CA PRO A 218 -10.06 5.67 10.64
C PRO A 218 -9.93 5.57 9.11
N TYR A 219 -10.56 6.51 8.42
CA TYR A 219 -10.22 6.83 7.04
C TYR A 219 -8.80 7.39 7.01
N ARG A 220 -7.95 6.80 6.17
CA ARG A 220 -6.58 7.27 5.93
C ARG A 220 -6.39 7.32 4.43
N LEU A 221 -6.10 8.50 3.87
CA LEU A 221 -5.78 8.59 2.45
C LEU A 221 -4.47 7.83 2.19
N LYS A 222 -4.49 6.88 1.26
CA LYS A 222 -3.32 6.03 0.95
C LYS A 222 -2.72 6.33 -0.42
N GLY A 223 -3.53 6.83 -1.34
CA GLY A 223 -3.07 7.26 -2.65
C GLY A 223 -4.08 8.15 -3.33
N ILE A 224 -3.69 8.69 -4.47
CA ILE A 224 -4.52 9.47 -5.36
C ILE A 224 -4.29 8.99 -6.79
N GLU A 225 -5.36 8.89 -7.56
CA GLU A 225 -5.28 8.60 -8.98
C GLU A 225 -6.11 9.62 -9.75
N CYS A 226 -5.57 10.09 -10.87
CA CYS A 226 -6.28 11.01 -11.75
C CYS A 226 -6.27 10.48 -13.18
N LYS A 227 -7.48 10.34 -13.75
CA LYS A 227 -7.64 10.03 -15.16
C LYS A 227 -7.64 11.31 -15.99
N SER A 228 -6.63 11.45 -16.85
CA SER A 228 -6.52 12.53 -17.83
C SER A 228 -7.42 12.29 -19.05
N ALA A 229 -7.55 13.32 -19.90
CA ALA A 229 -8.33 13.29 -21.13
C ALA A 229 -7.86 12.19 -22.10
N ASP A 230 -6.55 11.94 -22.17
CA ASP A 230 -5.94 10.93 -23.05
C ASP A 230 -6.06 9.49 -22.47
N LYS A 231 -6.93 9.29 -21.46
CA LYS A 231 -7.10 8.04 -20.68
C LYS A 231 -5.85 7.58 -19.92
N VAL A 232 -4.78 8.38 -19.92
CA VAL A 232 -3.63 8.19 -19.03
C VAL A 232 -4.10 8.32 -17.59
N VAL A 233 -3.71 7.38 -16.75
CA VAL A 233 -4.01 7.39 -15.31
C VAL A 233 -2.72 7.71 -14.58
N TYR A 234 -2.62 8.93 -14.06
CA TYR A 234 -1.56 9.33 -13.15
C TYR A 234 -1.88 8.79 -11.75
N LYS A 235 -0.85 8.37 -11.02
CA LYS A 235 -0.98 7.80 -9.67
C LYS A 235 0.12 8.35 -8.76
N SER A 236 -0.24 8.62 -7.51
CA SER A 236 0.70 8.99 -6.44
C SER A 236 0.27 8.30 -5.14
N GLY A 237 1.23 7.75 -4.40
CA GLY A 237 0.95 6.90 -3.23
C GLY A 237 0.52 5.47 -3.59
N LEU A 238 -0.17 4.79 -2.67
CA LEU A 238 -0.62 3.41 -2.85
C LEU A 238 -1.70 3.30 -3.93
N SER A 239 -1.66 2.20 -4.66
CA SER A 239 -2.71 1.84 -5.65
C SER A 239 -3.85 1.01 -5.05
N THR A 240 -3.80 0.71 -3.75
CA THR A 240 -4.76 -0.11 -3.00
C THR A 240 -5.18 0.60 -1.70
N GLY A 241 -6.37 0.27 -1.19
CA GLY A 241 -6.96 0.91 -0.01
C GLY A 241 -7.78 2.16 -0.34
N ASN A 242 -7.77 3.15 0.54
CA ASN A 242 -8.46 4.42 0.33
C ASN A 242 -7.67 5.27 -0.68
N VAL A 243 -8.02 5.13 -1.95
CA VAL A 243 -7.43 5.90 -3.06
C VAL A 243 -8.42 6.94 -3.52
N MET A 244 -8.03 8.21 -3.50
CA MET A 244 -8.85 9.31 -4.02
C MET A 244 -8.83 9.27 -5.54
N LYS A 245 -10.00 9.15 -6.16
CA LYS A 245 -10.14 9.03 -7.61
C LYS A 245 -10.63 10.35 -8.20
N LEU A 246 -9.81 10.93 -9.07
CA LEU A 246 -10.11 12.18 -9.76
C LEU A 246 -10.22 11.95 -11.28
N LYS A 247 -10.96 12.84 -11.93
CA LYS A 247 -11.04 12.94 -13.38
C LYS A 247 -10.76 14.39 -13.73
N ASN A 248 -9.60 14.67 -14.30
CA ASN A 248 -9.20 16.02 -14.66
C ASN A 248 -8.24 15.98 -15.86
N PRO A 249 -8.63 16.56 -17.01
CA PRO A 249 -7.80 16.64 -18.21
C PRO A 249 -6.45 17.33 -18.01
N TRP A 250 -6.36 18.27 -17.09
CA TRP A 250 -5.21 19.15 -16.92
C TRP A 250 -4.18 18.67 -15.91
N VAL A 251 -4.48 17.62 -15.15
CA VAL A 251 -3.54 17.09 -14.16
C VAL A 251 -2.35 16.44 -14.85
N THR A 252 -1.14 16.85 -14.44
CA THR A 252 0.14 16.21 -14.75
C THR A 252 0.60 15.38 -13.54
N GLN A 253 1.62 14.54 -13.71
CA GLN A 253 2.21 13.78 -12.59
C GLN A 253 2.70 14.71 -11.48
N GLU A 254 3.38 15.81 -11.82
CA GLU A 254 3.88 16.80 -10.85
C GLU A 254 2.75 17.44 -10.03
N ILE A 255 1.65 17.81 -10.69
CA ILE A 255 0.47 18.38 -10.02
C ILE A 255 -0.15 17.33 -9.10
N LEU A 256 -0.25 16.08 -9.55
CA LEU A 256 -0.79 14.98 -8.76
C LEU A 256 0.06 14.70 -7.51
N ASP A 257 1.39 14.68 -7.65
CA ASP A 257 2.32 14.49 -6.54
C ASP A 257 2.25 15.64 -5.54
N ARG A 258 2.13 16.89 -6.02
CA ARG A 258 1.91 18.07 -5.16
C ARG A 258 0.64 17.94 -4.34
N ILE A 259 -0.47 17.56 -4.98
CA ILE A 259 -1.77 17.36 -4.30
C ILE A 259 -1.67 16.21 -3.30
N PHE A 260 -1.07 15.08 -3.68
CA PHE A 260 -0.90 13.94 -2.77
C PHE A 260 -0.10 14.33 -1.54
N ASN A 261 1.02 15.05 -1.71
CA ASN A 261 1.85 15.48 -0.60
C ASN A 261 1.13 16.40 0.39
N GLU A 262 0.15 17.17 -0.08
CA GLU A 262 -0.69 18.00 0.78
C GLU A 262 -1.69 17.16 1.60
N TYR A 263 -2.25 16.09 1.01
CA TYR A 263 -3.30 15.27 1.63
C TYR A 263 -2.81 13.93 2.20
N ARG A 264 -1.53 13.57 2.09
CA ARG A 264 -1.01 12.24 2.50
C ARG A 264 -1.25 11.91 3.98
N ASP A 265 -1.29 12.94 4.82
CA ASP A 265 -1.53 12.82 6.26
C ASP A 265 -3.02 13.00 6.60
N PHE A 266 -3.89 13.17 5.61
CA PHE A 266 -5.33 13.31 5.80
C PHE A 266 -5.91 12.00 6.36
N ASN A 267 -6.28 12.06 7.63
CA ASN A 267 -6.92 10.97 8.34
C ASN A 267 -7.97 11.50 9.31
N PHE A 268 -9.07 10.77 9.43
CA PHE A 268 -10.13 11.06 10.38
C PHE A 268 -10.99 9.81 10.58
N TYR A 269 -11.80 9.79 11.64
CA TYR A 269 -12.78 8.74 11.83
C TYR A 269 -14.09 9.12 11.13
N PRO A 270 -14.59 8.33 10.16
CA PRO A 270 -15.92 8.52 9.59
C PRO A 270 -16.96 8.62 10.70
N TYR A 271 -17.92 9.51 10.53
CA TYR A 271 -18.88 9.83 11.58
C TYR A 271 -20.19 10.37 11.01
N THR A 272 -21.25 10.20 11.78
CA THR A 272 -22.49 10.97 11.66
C THR A 272 -22.77 11.68 12.98
N LEU A 273 -23.22 12.93 12.90
CA LEU A 273 -23.46 13.78 14.06
C LEU A 273 -24.77 14.55 13.90
N SER A 274 -25.73 14.23 14.73
CA SER A 274 -27.02 14.91 14.89
C SER A 274 -26.99 15.74 16.17
N TRP A 275 -27.02 17.07 16.00
CA TRP A 275 -26.75 18.01 17.09
C TRP A 275 -27.54 19.31 16.93
N ARG A 276 -27.38 20.21 17.89
CA ARG A 276 -28.15 21.46 17.98
C ARG A 276 -27.80 22.50 16.90
N GLY A 277 -26.69 22.31 16.18
CA GLY A 277 -26.23 23.16 15.08
C GLY A 277 -25.67 24.54 15.49
N ASP A 278 -24.77 25.04 14.66
CA ASP A 278 -24.20 26.39 14.70
C ASP A 278 -24.27 27.00 13.28
N MET A 279 -24.84 28.19 13.15
CA MET A 279 -25.05 28.82 11.85
C MET A 279 -23.77 29.42 11.28
N ALA A 280 -22.75 29.66 12.11
CA ALA A 280 -21.45 30.18 11.67
C ALA A 280 -20.55 29.10 11.03
N MET A 281 -20.91 27.83 11.20
CA MET A 281 -20.20 26.66 10.70
C MET A 281 -20.64 26.26 9.30
N GLU A 282 -19.75 25.68 8.52
CA GLU A 282 -20.03 25.27 7.16
C GLU A 282 -19.26 24.02 6.74
N ALA A 283 -19.71 23.35 5.68
CA ALA A 283 -18.95 22.26 5.07
C ALA A 283 -17.55 22.74 4.66
N GLY A 284 -16.52 22.01 5.09
CA GLY A 284 -15.10 22.35 4.96
C GLY A 284 -14.41 22.78 6.27
N ASP A 285 -15.16 23.00 7.36
CA ASP A 285 -14.58 23.28 8.66
C ASP A 285 -14.19 21.98 9.40
N TRP A 286 -13.04 21.99 10.09
CA TRP A 286 -12.69 20.98 11.09
C TRP A 286 -13.11 21.47 12.47
N VAL A 287 -13.75 20.59 13.23
CA VAL A 287 -14.24 20.87 14.58
C VAL A 287 -13.81 19.79 15.56
N THR A 288 -13.66 20.17 16.82
CA THR A 288 -13.35 19.23 17.90
C THR A 288 -14.64 18.76 18.54
N VAL A 289 -14.81 17.45 18.70
CA VAL A 289 -16.01 16.84 19.29
C VAL A 289 -15.64 16.01 20.52
N HIS A 290 -16.45 16.17 21.56
CA HIS A 290 -16.36 15.42 22.81
C HIS A 290 -17.09 14.07 22.65
N TRP A 291 -16.38 12.95 22.82
CA TRP A 291 -16.95 11.60 22.71
C TRP A 291 -17.43 11.06 24.05
N ASP A 292 -16.53 11.04 25.04
CA ASP A 292 -16.73 10.47 26.37
C ASP A 292 -15.89 11.21 27.40
N GLU A 293 -16.02 10.92 28.71
CA GLU A 293 -15.61 11.76 29.87
C GLU A 293 -14.25 12.47 29.77
N ASN A 294 -13.30 12.00 28.95
CA ASN A 294 -12.03 12.69 28.66
C ASN A 294 -11.54 12.60 27.19
N ILE A 295 -12.38 12.21 26.23
CA ILE A 295 -11.95 11.96 24.83
C ILE A 295 -12.48 13.06 23.92
N TYR A 296 -11.57 13.86 23.38
CA TYR A 296 -11.83 14.81 22.30
C TYR A 296 -11.12 14.36 21.03
N PHE A 297 -11.79 14.53 19.89
CA PHE A 297 -11.20 14.24 18.59
C PHE A 297 -11.66 15.25 17.55
N ASN A 298 -10.82 15.48 16.54
CA ASN A 298 -11.12 16.41 15.46
C ASN A 298 -11.81 15.68 14.31
N ILE A 299 -12.86 16.29 13.77
CA ILE A 299 -13.61 15.76 12.63
C ILE A 299 -13.74 16.80 11.52
N PRO A 300 -13.60 16.40 10.24
CA PRO A 300 -13.85 17.27 9.11
C PRO A 300 -15.34 17.25 8.75
N MET A 301 -15.98 18.42 8.74
CA MET A 301 -17.37 18.54 8.30
C MET A 301 -17.42 18.53 6.77
N LEU A 302 -17.52 17.35 6.18
CA LEU A 302 -17.61 17.21 4.72
C LEU A 302 -19.02 17.54 4.20
N SER A 303 -20.04 17.20 4.99
CA SER A 303 -21.42 17.59 4.77
C SER A 303 -22.00 18.25 6.03
N TYR A 304 -22.84 19.26 5.81
CA TYR A 304 -23.53 20.00 6.84
C TYR A 304 -24.93 20.39 6.40
N LYS A 305 -25.92 19.83 7.09
CA LYS A 305 -27.34 20.09 6.90
C LYS A 305 -27.90 20.79 8.12
N LEU A 306 -28.45 21.99 7.93
CA LEU A 306 -29.10 22.80 8.95
C LEU A 306 -30.61 22.76 8.75
N SER A 307 -31.36 22.45 9.82
CA SER A 307 -32.82 22.42 9.81
C SER A 307 -33.36 23.41 10.83
N PHE A 308 -34.32 24.22 10.38
CA PHE A 308 -35.07 25.18 11.17
C PHE A 308 -36.57 24.88 11.08
N ASP A 309 -37.23 24.61 12.20
CA ASP A 309 -38.67 24.28 12.29
C ASP A 309 -39.33 24.94 13.52
N GLY A 310 -38.70 25.99 14.03
CA GLY A 310 -39.00 26.62 15.33
C GLY A 310 -37.84 26.46 16.30
N GLY A 311 -37.11 25.35 16.22
CA GLY A 311 -35.77 25.19 16.78
C GLY A 311 -34.70 25.18 15.68
N LEU A 312 -33.42 25.20 16.07
CA LEU A 312 -32.31 24.91 15.16
C LEU A 312 -31.77 23.51 15.49
N SER A 313 -31.58 22.70 14.46
CA SER A 313 -30.85 21.45 14.54
C SER A 313 -29.93 21.31 13.33
N ALA A 314 -28.92 20.45 13.46
CA ALA A 314 -28.01 20.15 12.39
C ALA A 314 -27.68 18.67 12.32
N HIS A 315 -27.41 18.22 11.11
CA HIS A 315 -26.79 16.95 10.82
C HIS A 315 -25.47 17.21 10.08
N SER A 316 -24.37 16.66 10.59
CA SER A 316 -23.06 16.72 9.97
C SER A 316 -22.53 15.33 9.77
N SER A 317 -21.81 15.12 8.68
CA SER A 317 -21.13 13.85 8.44
C SER A 317 -19.78 14.06 7.76
N GLY A 318 -18.92 13.08 8.03
CA GLY A 318 -17.69 12.84 7.30
C GLY A 318 -17.78 11.48 6.62
N ASN A 319 -18.87 11.20 5.89
CA ASN A 319 -19.06 9.88 5.29
C ASN A 319 -18.08 9.67 4.13
N ALA A 320 -16.90 9.18 4.49
CA ALA A 320 -16.02 8.39 3.65
C ALA A 320 -16.15 6.94 4.13
N ALA A 321 -16.35 5.96 3.24
CA ALA A 321 -16.36 4.57 3.67
C ALA A 321 -15.03 4.23 4.38
N GLY A 322 -15.07 3.98 5.68
CA GLY A 322 -13.96 3.38 6.41
C GLY A 322 -13.78 1.97 5.89
N VAL A 323 -12.98 1.78 4.84
CA VAL A 323 -12.76 0.43 4.31
C VAL A 323 -12.00 -0.34 5.39
N ALA A 324 -12.69 -1.29 6.04
CA ALA A 324 -12.05 -2.26 6.91
C ALA A 324 -10.87 -2.88 6.17
N GLN A 325 -9.75 -3.11 6.88
CA GLN A 325 -8.64 -3.86 6.31
C GLN A 325 -9.12 -5.27 5.96
N GLY A 326 -9.56 -5.44 4.72
CA GLY A 326 -9.98 -6.70 4.15
C GLY A 326 -11.50 -6.90 4.07
N THR A 327 -12.03 -6.85 2.86
CA THR A 327 -12.53 -8.12 2.34
C THR A 327 -11.30 -9.00 2.19
N TYR A 328 -11.24 -10.13 2.91
CA TYR A 328 -10.16 -11.11 2.78
C TYR A 328 -10.15 -11.66 1.34
N LYS A 329 -9.55 -10.93 0.40
CA LYS A 329 -8.98 -11.50 -0.80
C LYS A 329 -7.58 -11.93 -0.41
N TYR A 330 -7.29 -13.23 -0.54
CA TYR A 330 -5.96 -13.78 -0.31
C TYR A 330 -4.92 -12.95 -1.08
N LYS A 331 -4.14 -12.12 -0.37
CA LYS A 331 -3.09 -11.29 -0.98
C LYS A 331 -1.80 -12.10 -1.02
N GLY A 332 -1.24 -12.26 -2.22
CA GLY A 332 0.02 -12.96 -2.46
C GLY A 332 1.20 -12.35 -1.70
N ALA A 333 2.25 -13.15 -1.45
CA ALA A 333 3.43 -12.75 -0.66
C ALA A 333 4.10 -11.46 -1.17
N VAL A 334 4.12 -11.26 -2.49
CA VAL A 334 4.70 -10.06 -3.14
C VAL A 334 3.91 -8.79 -2.80
N GLN A 335 2.57 -8.86 -2.76
CA GLN A 335 1.71 -7.71 -2.47
C GLN A 335 1.91 -7.22 -1.02
N ARG A 336 2.11 -8.16 -0.09
CA ARG A 336 2.41 -7.85 1.32
C ARG A 336 3.81 -7.24 1.48
N GLN A 337 4.79 -7.71 0.71
CA GLN A 337 6.14 -7.12 0.71
C GLN A 337 6.16 -5.72 0.11
N ILE A 338 5.37 -5.43 -0.93
CA ILE A 338 5.23 -4.08 -1.50
C ILE A 338 4.57 -3.12 -0.50
N GLU A 339 3.46 -3.50 0.13
CA GLU A 339 2.78 -2.66 1.14
C GLU A 339 3.67 -2.41 2.37
N TYR A 340 4.49 -3.39 2.79
CA TYR A 340 5.48 -3.24 3.86
C TYR A 340 6.64 -2.30 3.48
N LEU A 341 7.14 -2.39 2.24
CA LEU A 341 8.16 -1.48 1.73
C LEU A 341 7.63 -0.04 1.61
N ASP A 342 6.38 0.14 1.16
CA ASP A 342 5.75 1.47 1.08
C ASP A 342 5.46 2.08 2.46
N GLU A 343 5.08 1.29 3.47
CA GLU A 343 4.95 1.80 4.86
C GLU A 343 6.29 2.27 5.44
N LEU A 344 7.40 1.62 5.07
CA LEU A 344 8.74 2.04 5.45
C LEU A 344 9.22 3.29 4.71
N ILE A 345 8.78 3.49 3.46
CA ILE A 345 9.05 4.69 2.65
C ILE A 345 8.22 5.88 3.16
N THR A 346 6.94 5.67 3.50
CA THR A 346 6.03 6.75 3.95
C THR A 346 6.41 7.31 5.34
N LYS A 347 7.15 6.55 6.15
CA LYS A 347 7.71 7.00 7.44
C LYS A 347 8.97 7.87 7.30
N GLN A 348 9.54 8.02 6.11
CA GLN A 348 10.73 8.83 5.87
C GLN A 348 10.36 10.21 5.32
N GLY A 349 11.03 11.25 5.84
CA GLY A 349 10.95 12.59 5.28
C GLY A 349 11.39 12.64 3.82
N SER A 350 11.10 13.76 3.16
CA SER A 350 11.40 13.96 1.74
C SER A 350 12.91 13.95 1.49
N MET A 351 13.32 13.38 0.35
CA MET A 351 14.71 13.37 -0.11
C MET A 351 14.92 14.46 -1.17
N TYR A 352 15.90 15.35 -0.94
CA TYR A 352 16.23 16.48 -1.81
C TYR A 352 17.60 16.28 -2.46
N LEU A 353 17.72 16.61 -3.75
CA LEU A 353 18.94 16.43 -4.58
C LEU A 353 19.29 17.74 -5.30
N ASP A 354 19.40 18.81 -4.53
CA ASP A 354 19.61 20.18 -5.04
C ASP A 354 20.90 20.80 -4.49
N THR A 355 21.51 21.73 -5.23
CA THR A 355 22.65 22.51 -4.74
C THR A 355 22.24 23.62 -3.77
N ALA A 356 21.00 24.08 -3.86
CA ALA A 356 20.38 25.06 -2.97
C ALA A 356 19.69 24.37 -1.79
N SER A 357 19.72 25.00 -0.61
CA SER A 357 19.01 24.49 0.56
C SER A 357 17.51 24.40 0.30
N PRO A 358 16.84 23.28 0.62
CA PRO A 358 15.39 23.16 0.52
C PRO A 358 14.69 24.26 1.32
N THR A 359 13.61 24.83 0.77
CA THR A 359 13.02 26.08 1.28
C THR A 359 11.97 25.89 2.38
N LYS A 360 11.59 24.65 2.76
CA LYS A 360 10.70 24.32 3.90
C LYS A 360 10.96 22.91 4.48
N PRO A 361 12.17 22.62 5.00
CA PRO A 361 12.50 21.28 5.45
C PRO A 361 11.78 20.90 6.76
N LYS A 362 11.34 19.65 6.87
CA LYS A 362 10.73 19.04 8.05
C LYS A 362 11.71 18.12 8.77
N ASN A 363 11.43 17.83 10.03
CA ASN A 363 12.27 16.94 10.83
C ASN A 363 12.33 15.54 10.19
N GLY A 364 13.54 15.04 9.89
CA GLY A 364 13.77 13.77 9.20
C GLY A 364 13.86 13.84 7.66
N ASP A 365 13.79 15.04 7.07
CA ASP A 365 14.09 15.24 5.65
C ASP A 365 15.60 15.06 5.40
N ILE A 366 15.96 14.48 4.24
CA ILE A 366 17.35 14.21 3.87
C ILE A 366 17.72 15.04 2.64
N TRP A 367 18.80 15.81 2.72
CA TRP A 367 19.33 16.63 1.63
C TRP A 367 20.71 16.13 1.19
N PHE A 368 20.80 15.72 -0.07
CA PHE A 368 22.05 15.36 -0.73
C PHE A 368 22.57 16.57 -1.50
N LYS A 369 23.54 17.26 -0.91
CA LYS A 369 24.12 18.49 -1.45
C LYS A 369 25.34 18.15 -2.31
N PRO A 370 25.32 18.43 -3.63
CA PRO A 370 26.50 18.29 -4.48
C PRO A 370 27.54 19.36 -4.14
N ASN A 371 28.79 18.98 -3.88
CA ASN A 371 29.86 19.90 -3.52
C ASN A 371 31.15 19.62 -4.32
N GLY A 372 31.19 20.07 -5.57
CA GLY A 372 32.43 20.17 -6.35
C GLY A 372 33.21 18.86 -6.54
N GLY A 373 32.54 17.70 -6.63
CA GLY A 373 33.16 16.39 -6.91
C GLY A 373 32.71 15.26 -5.98
N TYR A 374 31.99 15.57 -4.91
CA TYR A 374 31.45 14.62 -3.93
C TYR A 374 30.07 15.09 -3.43
N VAL A 375 29.36 14.23 -2.69
CA VAL A 375 28.01 14.50 -2.18
C VAL A 375 28.02 14.46 -0.66
N GLU A 376 27.46 15.49 -0.06
CA GLU A 376 27.23 15.58 1.38
C GLU A 376 25.78 15.20 1.71
N MET A 377 25.57 14.36 2.72
CA MET A 377 24.24 14.00 3.21
C MET A 377 23.93 14.77 4.48
N TRP A 378 22.83 15.50 4.47
CA TRP A 378 22.33 16.30 5.58
C TRP A 378 20.95 15.80 5.99
N GLU A 379 20.68 15.69 7.28
CA GLU A 379 19.34 15.39 7.83
C GLU A 379 18.85 16.62 8.58
N HIS A 380 17.61 17.01 8.34
CA HIS A 380 17.01 18.13 9.06
C HIS A 380 16.53 17.64 10.42
N VAL A 381 17.21 18.06 11.49
CA VAL A 381 16.90 17.69 12.88
C VAL A 381 16.58 18.96 13.68
N GLU A 382 15.39 19.01 14.28
CA GLU A 382 14.94 20.10 15.18
C GLU A 382 15.10 21.52 14.60
N GLY A 383 14.84 21.68 13.29
CA GLY A 383 14.90 22.99 12.63
C GLY A 383 16.28 23.38 12.10
N SER A 384 17.27 22.48 12.15
CA SER A 384 18.61 22.69 11.61
C SER A 384 19.06 21.52 10.74
N TRP A 385 19.80 21.81 9.67
CA TRP A 385 20.46 20.77 8.87
C TRP A 385 21.70 20.25 9.59
N VAL A 386 21.71 18.96 9.90
CA VAL A 386 22.83 18.27 10.52
C VAL A 386 23.52 17.40 9.47
N LYS A 387 24.80 17.65 9.19
CA LYS A 387 25.59 16.81 8.28
C LYS A 387 25.75 15.42 8.89
N LYS A 388 25.37 14.39 8.14
CA LYS A 388 25.43 12.98 8.56
C LYS A 388 26.55 12.21 7.88
N ALA A 389 26.89 12.54 6.64
CA ALA A 389 27.95 11.86 5.89
C ALA A 389 28.47 12.70 4.72
N ASP A 390 29.61 12.28 4.16
CA ASP A 390 30.25 12.86 2.99
C ASP A 390 30.97 11.76 2.19
N SER A 391 30.80 11.73 0.87
CA SER A 391 31.43 10.72 0.01
C SER A 391 32.96 10.83 -0.12
N THR A 392 33.61 11.80 0.53
CA THR A 392 35.08 11.89 0.66
C THR A 392 35.67 10.91 1.68
N ASN A 393 34.89 10.41 2.64
CA ASN A 393 35.36 9.55 3.74
C ASN A 393 34.64 8.19 3.75
N VAL A 394 34.69 7.50 2.61
CA VAL A 394 34.01 6.20 2.38
C VAL A 394 34.34 5.14 3.45
N GLY A 395 35.52 5.22 4.08
CA GLY A 395 35.93 4.32 5.17
C GLY A 395 35.15 4.46 6.48
N GLU A 396 34.75 5.68 6.87
CA GLU A 396 33.87 5.88 8.05
C GLU A 396 32.44 5.49 7.72
N ILE A 397 31.98 5.76 6.50
CA ILE A 397 30.65 5.36 6.02
C ILE A 397 30.47 3.84 6.14
N VAL A 398 31.45 3.02 5.75
CA VAL A 398 31.38 1.55 5.85
C VAL A 398 31.36 1.06 7.31
N ASN A 399 32.07 1.73 8.21
CA ASN A 399 32.11 1.35 9.63
C ASN A 399 30.84 1.77 10.41
N THR A 400 30.19 2.87 10.03
CA THR A 400 28.89 3.26 10.61
C THR A 400 27.71 2.51 9.97
N ILE A 401 27.86 2.04 8.72
CA ILE A 401 26.86 1.25 7.97
C ILE A 401 26.70 -0.17 8.52
N THR A 402 27.75 -0.76 9.10
CA THR A 402 27.72 -2.16 9.55
C THR A 402 26.97 -2.38 10.87
N THR A 403 26.67 -1.30 11.60
CA THR A 403 25.89 -1.37 12.85
C THR A 403 24.40 -1.03 12.71
N ASP A 404 23.98 -0.46 11.57
CA ASP A 404 22.58 -0.07 11.34
C ASP A 404 22.06 -0.62 10.00
N GLU A 405 21.41 -1.78 10.09
CA GLU A 405 20.85 -2.54 8.98
C GLU A 405 19.85 -1.72 8.14
N LEU A 406 19.25 -0.68 8.73
CA LEU A 406 18.29 0.20 8.08
C LEU A 406 18.97 1.20 7.14
N LEU A 407 20.15 1.71 7.48
CA LEU A 407 20.91 2.65 6.64
C LEU A 407 21.57 1.93 5.45
N ALA A 408 22.07 0.71 5.65
CA ALA A 408 22.63 -0.12 4.57
C ALA A 408 21.60 -0.38 3.45
N LYS A 409 20.35 -0.64 3.83
CA LYS A 409 19.23 -0.85 2.88
C LYS A 409 18.86 0.43 2.13
N LYS A 410 18.85 1.60 2.80
CA LYS A 410 18.55 2.91 2.20
C LYS A 410 19.56 3.34 1.15
N VAL A 411 20.85 3.12 1.40
CA VAL A 411 21.92 3.47 0.44
C VAL A 411 21.90 2.55 -0.78
N SER A 412 21.62 1.25 -0.61
CA SER A 412 21.51 0.34 -1.77
C SER A 412 20.34 0.70 -2.69
N ALA A 413 19.21 1.15 -2.12
CA ALA A 413 18.05 1.59 -2.88
C ALA A 413 18.31 2.92 -3.61
N ALA A 414 19.04 3.85 -2.98
CA ALA A 414 19.43 5.12 -3.60
C ALA A 414 20.43 4.92 -4.77
N ILE A 415 21.42 4.03 -4.61
CA ILE A 415 22.39 3.70 -5.67
C ILE A 415 21.69 2.94 -6.81
N GLY A 416 20.79 2.01 -6.51
CA GLY A 416 19.98 1.30 -7.51
C GLY A 416 19.10 2.24 -8.34
N ASN A 417 18.51 3.25 -7.70
CA ASN A 417 17.74 4.29 -8.39
C ASN A 417 18.62 5.22 -9.22
N TYR A 418 19.80 5.63 -8.74
CA TYR A 418 20.73 6.50 -9.50
C TYR A 418 21.24 5.84 -10.79
N ILE A 419 21.54 4.54 -10.75
CA ILE A 419 21.98 3.77 -11.93
C ILE A 419 20.84 3.59 -12.94
N SER A 420 19.61 3.31 -12.45
CA SER A 420 18.42 3.17 -13.32
C SER A 420 17.95 4.50 -13.94
N LEU A 421 18.05 5.62 -13.20
CA LEU A 421 17.68 6.95 -13.69
C LEU A 421 18.66 7.44 -14.78
N ASN A 422 19.96 7.26 -14.60
CA ASN A 422 20.95 7.65 -15.61
C ASN A 422 20.92 6.73 -16.84
N ALA A 423 20.61 5.45 -16.70
CA ALA A 423 20.49 4.54 -17.86
C ALA A 423 19.24 4.82 -18.72
N LYS A 424 18.14 5.33 -18.13
CA LYS A 424 16.90 5.65 -18.84
C LYS A 424 16.94 6.99 -19.59
N ASN A 425 17.81 7.90 -19.19
CA ASN A 425 17.94 9.23 -19.79
C ASN A 425 19.02 9.31 -20.89
N ILE A 426 19.72 8.20 -21.20
CA ILE A 426 20.65 8.16 -22.33
C ILE A 426 19.86 7.83 -23.59
N THR A 427 19.60 8.85 -24.42
CA THR A 427 19.02 8.71 -25.76
C THR A 427 20.10 8.72 -26.84
N ALA A 428 19.75 8.35 -28.07
CA ALA A 428 20.69 8.34 -29.19
C ALA A 428 21.14 9.77 -29.54
N GLY A 429 22.33 10.16 -29.08
CA GLY A 429 22.90 11.51 -29.24
C GLY A 429 23.48 12.09 -27.95
N ASP A 430 23.13 11.55 -26.78
CA ASP A 430 23.59 12.05 -25.48
C ASP A 430 25.03 11.61 -25.13
N LEU A 431 25.63 10.76 -25.97
CA LEU A 431 27.03 10.36 -25.88
C LEU A 431 27.84 11.14 -26.91
N ASP A 432 28.58 12.17 -26.46
CA ASP A 432 29.55 12.87 -27.29
C ASP A 432 30.72 11.92 -27.64
N LEU A 433 30.58 11.24 -28.78
CA LEU A 433 31.57 10.32 -29.31
C LEU A 433 32.91 11.02 -29.62
N ALA A 434 32.96 12.35 -29.71
CA ALA A 434 34.19 13.10 -30.01
C ALA A 434 35.15 13.22 -28.81
N ARG A 435 34.78 12.70 -27.63
CA ARG A 435 35.60 12.75 -26.40
C ARG A 435 35.87 11.39 -25.77
N LEU A 436 35.45 10.30 -26.40
CA LEU A 436 35.75 8.95 -25.91
C LEU A 436 37.24 8.63 -26.06
N ARG A 437 37.89 8.33 -24.94
CA ARG A 437 39.29 7.91 -24.85
C ARG A 437 39.38 6.62 -24.06
N ILE A 438 40.10 5.65 -24.60
CA ILE A 438 40.51 4.43 -23.88
C ILE A 438 41.94 4.64 -23.44
N MET A 439 42.16 4.61 -22.13
CA MET A 439 43.46 4.84 -21.49
C MET A 439 44.00 3.52 -20.93
N ASN A 440 45.31 3.31 -21.01
CA ASN A 440 46.03 2.32 -20.21
C ASN A 440 47.07 3.07 -19.37
N GLY A 441 46.76 3.25 -18.09
CA GLY A 441 47.49 4.17 -17.22
C GLY A 441 47.38 5.61 -17.71
N LEU A 442 48.52 6.30 -17.88
CA LEU A 442 48.59 7.66 -18.40
C LEU A 442 48.61 7.74 -19.94
N GLN A 443 48.60 6.60 -20.64
CA GLN A 443 48.76 6.54 -22.10
C GLN A 443 47.41 6.31 -22.79
N GLU A 444 47.10 7.14 -23.80
CA GLU A 444 45.85 7.10 -24.58
C GLU A 444 45.99 6.10 -25.74
N ILE A 445 45.19 5.01 -25.73
CA ILE A 445 45.27 3.90 -26.71
C ILE A 445 44.30 4.11 -27.87
N VAL A 446 43.06 4.50 -27.59
CA VAL A 446 42.04 4.74 -28.62
C VAL A 446 41.35 6.05 -28.31
N SER A 447 41.29 6.94 -29.29
CA SER A 447 40.56 8.19 -29.18
C SER A 447 39.78 8.46 -30.45
N VAL A 448 38.65 9.15 -30.33
CA VAL A 448 37.91 9.65 -31.49
C VAL A 448 38.18 11.14 -31.59
N ARG A 449 38.80 11.58 -32.69
CA ARG A 449 39.08 13.01 -32.97
C ARG A 449 38.60 13.32 -34.38
N ASP A 450 37.85 14.41 -34.53
CA ASP A 450 37.33 14.89 -35.83
C ASP A 450 36.59 13.81 -36.65
N GLY A 451 35.81 12.96 -35.97
CA GLY A 451 35.03 11.89 -36.60
C GLY A 451 35.87 10.68 -37.08
N LYS A 452 37.15 10.60 -36.71
CA LYS A 452 38.03 9.46 -37.02
C LYS A 452 38.48 8.78 -35.73
N VAL A 453 38.52 7.45 -35.75
CA VAL A 453 39.08 6.63 -34.67
C VAL A 453 40.60 6.60 -34.85
N VAL A 454 41.32 7.20 -33.92
CA VAL A 454 42.78 7.18 -33.85
C VAL A 454 43.18 6.15 -32.80
N MET A 455 43.83 5.07 -33.25
CA MET A 455 44.40 4.06 -32.37
C MET A 455 45.91 4.25 -32.33
N ASN A 456 46.45 4.49 -31.14
CA ASN A 456 47.88 4.62 -30.93
C ASN A 456 48.43 3.25 -30.53
N ILE A 457 48.94 2.51 -31.53
CA ILE A 457 49.37 1.12 -31.40
C ILE A 457 50.84 1.06 -31.82
N ASP A 458 51.76 0.78 -30.88
CA ASP A 458 53.19 0.66 -31.18
C ASP A 458 53.52 -0.59 -32.03
N LYS A 459 52.60 -1.57 -32.10
CA LYS A 459 52.68 -2.72 -33.02
C LYS A 459 51.28 -3.15 -33.47
N LEU A 460 51.05 -3.07 -34.78
CA LEU A 460 49.89 -3.66 -35.47
C LEU A 460 50.35 -4.92 -36.21
N THR A 461 49.88 -6.09 -35.78
CA THR A 461 50.10 -7.35 -36.51
C THR A 461 48.88 -7.65 -37.36
N ILE A 462 48.97 -7.36 -38.67
CA ILE A 462 47.92 -7.70 -39.64
C ILE A 462 48.22 -9.10 -40.18
N ASN A 463 47.26 -10.01 -40.12
CA ASN A 463 47.37 -11.30 -40.77
C ASN A 463 47.06 -11.12 -42.27
N ALA A 464 48.08 -11.13 -43.12
CA ALA A 464 48.02 -10.72 -44.52
C ALA A 464 47.42 -11.79 -45.47
N GLN A 465 46.33 -12.45 -45.08
CA GLN A 465 45.67 -13.45 -45.94
C GLN A 465 44.56 -12.89 -46.84
N ASP A 466 44.02 -11.69 -46.57
CA ASP A 466 42.87 -11.14 -47.32
C ASP A 466 43.16 -9.81 -48.05
N VAL A 467 44.44 -9.46 -48.26
CA VAL A 467 44.80 -8.22 -48.97
C VAL A 467 45.07 -8.54 -50.44
N ALA A 468 44.10 -8.23 -51.30
CA ALA A 468 44.23 -8.40 -52.75
C ALA A 468 45.44 -7.60 -53.28
N THR A 469 46.33 -8.30 -53.98
CA THR A 469 47.52 -7.73 -54.58
C THR A 469 47.16 -7.03 -55.90
N LYS A 470 48.08 -6.20 -56.42
CA LYS A 470 47.91 -5.52 -57.73
C LYS A 470 47.73 -6.50 -58.91
N GLU A 471 48.08 -7.78 -58.74
CA GLU A 471 47.84 -8.86 -59.71
C GLU A 471 46.39 -9.37 -59.69
N ASP A 472 45.74 -9.37 -58.52
CA ASP A 472 44.38 -9.89 -58.33
C ASP A 472 43.31 -9.02 -59.02
N LEU A 473 43.59 -7.72 -59.18
CA LEU A 473 42.74 -6.75 -59.88
C LEU A 473 42.72 -6.91 -61.41
N LYS A 474 43.63 -7.70 -62.01
CA LYS A 474 43.66 -7.93 -63.48
C LYS A 474 42.73 -9.05 -63.96
N LYS A 475 42.10 -9.82 -63.06
CA LYS A 475 41.33 -11.04 -63.40
C LYS A 475 39.80 -10.88 -63.48
N ILE A 476 39.26 -9.67 -63.34
CA ILE A 476 37.81 -9.47 -63.40
C ILE A 476 37.42 -9.02 -64.82
N GLU A 477 37.03 -9.97 -65.67
CA GLU A 477 36.28 -9.70 -66.89
C GLU A 477 34.77 -9.92 -66.66
N LEU A 478 33.96 -9.00 -67.17
CA LEU A 478 32.49 -9.01 -67.08
C LEU A 478 31.89 -9.71 -68.31
N THR A 479 30.97 -10.66 -68.10
CA THR A 479 30.04 -11.13 -69.15
C THR A 479 28.58 -11.03 -68.67
N PRO A 480 27.63 -10.50 -69.48
CA PRO A 480 26.21 -10.34 -69.09
C PRO A 480 25.19 -11.27 -69.77
N GLY A 481 24.09 -11.57 -69.04
CA GLY A 481 22.73 -11.95 -69.50
C GLY A 481 22.37 -13.46 -69.53
N PRO A 482 21.09 -13.92 -69.55
CA PRO A 482 19.81 -13.19 -69.74
C PRO A 482 18.62 -13.59 -68.78
N GLN A 483 17.37 -13.32 -69.21
CA GLN A 483 16.10 -12.89 -68.57
C GLN A 483 15.07 -13.99 -68.09
N GLY A 484 14.07 -13.59 -67.25
CA GLY A 484 13.02 -14.39 -66.52
C GLY A 484 11.89 -15.11 -67.33
N GLU A 485 10.95 -15.88 -66.77
CA GLU A 485 9.77 -15.55 -65.91
C GLU A 485 9.08 -16.77 -65.18
N ARG A 486 8.42 -16.47 -64.03
CA ARG A 486 7.08 -16.83 -63.43
C ARG A 486 6.46 -18.27 -63.32
N GLY A 487 5.93 -18.56 -62.12
CA GLY A 487 4.67 -19.32 -61.83
C GLY A 487 4.81 -20.32 -60.67
N GLN A 488 3.87 -20.63 -59.75
CA GLN A 488 2.50 -20.25 -59.39
C GLN A 488 2.29 -20.53 -57.87
N GLN A 489 1.25 -19.95 -57.28
CA GLN A 489 0.83 -20.05 -55.87
C GLN A 489 0.17 -21.40 -55.53
N GLY A 490 0.48 -21.95 -54.34
CA GLY A 490 -0.23 -23.08 -53.72
C GLY A 490 -0.97 -22.64 -52.43
N VAL A 491 -2.19 -23.16 -52.25
CA VAL A 491 -3.15 -22.87 -51.16
C VAL A 491 -2.75 -23.49 -49.79
N PRO A 492 -3.30 -22.97 -48.67
CA PRO A 492 -2.79 -23.19 -47.31
C PRO A 492 -3.33 -24.46 -46.63
N GLY A 493 -2.51 -25.10 -45.81
CA GLY A 493 -2.90 -26.17 -44.88
C GLY A 493 -2.93 -25.70 -43.42
N ILE A 494 -4.08 -25.89 -42.76
CA ILE A 494 -4.24 -26.05 -41.29
C ILE A 494 -3.53 -27.37 -40.88
N GLN A 495 -2.96 -27.64 -39.71
CA GLN A 495 -3.26 -27.30 -38.31
C GLN A 495 -2.10 -27.83 -37.43
N GLY A 496 -1.90 -27.25 -36.24
CA GLY A 496 -1.19 -27.90 -35.13
C GLY A 496 -0.91 -26.97 -33.95
N LEU A 497 -1.59 -27.17 -32.82
CA LEU A 497 -1.23 -26.54 -31.54
C LEU A 497 0.12 -27.12 -31.08
N GLN A 498 1.15 -26.27 -30.99
CA GLN A 498 2.47 -26.62 -30.47
C GLN A 498 2.60 -26.14 -29.01
N GLY A 499 3.11 -27.03 -28.13
CA GLY A 499 3.21 -26.83 -26.67
C GLY A 499 4.15 -25.71 -26.22
N PRO A 500 4.32 -25.51 -24.88
CA PRO A 500 5.06 -24.39 -24.32
C PRO A 500 6.51 -24.38 -24.81
N LYS A 501 6.91 -23.23 -25.34
CA LYS A 501 8.18 -22.96 -26.01
C LYS A 501 9.29 -22.82 -24.95
N GLY A 502 10.35 -23.61 -25.07
CA GLY A 502 11.54 -23.52 -24.22
C GLY A 502 12.34 -22.24 -24.42
N ASP A 503 13.19 -21.91 -23.44
CA ASP A 503 14.04 -20.72 -23.43
C ASP A 503 14.89 -20.64 -24.72
N GLN A 504 14.70 -19.58 -25.50
CA GLN A 504 15.42 -19.36 -26.77
C GLN A 504 16.61 -18.42 -26.58
N GLY A 505 17.63 -18.59 -27.43
CA GLY A 505 18.71 -17.62 -27.56
C GLY A 505 18.19 -16.23 -27.91
N ILE A 506 18.91 -15.18 -27.50
CA ILE A 506 18.45 -13.80 -27.67
C ILE A 506 18.62 -13.41 -29.15
N PRO A 507 17.55 -13.02 -29.88
CA PRO A 507 17.65 -12.62 -31.29
C PRO A 507 18.45 -11.32 -31.45
N GLY A 508 19.42 -11.32 -32.37
CA GLY A 508 20.14 -10.13 -32.80
C GLY A 508 19.38 -9.31 -33.84
N LYS A 509 19.88 -8.10 -34.15
CA LYS A 509 19.35 -7.28 -35.25
C LYS A 509 19.58 -8.00 -36.59
N THR A 510 18.59 -8.01 -37.47
CA THR A 510 18.68 -8.63 -38.80
C THR A 510 19.83 -8.01 -39.60
N GLY A 511 20.73 -8.87 -40.13
CA GLY A 511 21.83 -8.45 -40.98
C GLY A 511 21.35 -7.98 -42.36
N ALA A 512 22.24 -7.37 -43.15
CA ALA A 512 21.93 -6.90 -44.51
C ALA A 512 21.53 -8.04 -45.49
N ASP A 513 21.75 -9.30 -45.11
CA ASP A 513 21.40 -10.53 -45.82
C ASP A 513 20.04 -11.13 -45.40
N GLY A 514 19.31 -10.47 -44.48
CA GLY A 514 17.98 -10.89 -44.04
C GLY A 514 17.94 -12.04 -43.03
N ARG A 515 19.10 -12.51 -42.53
CA ARG A 515 19.19 -13.60 -41.53
C ARG A 515 19.27 -13.02 -40.11
N THR A 516 18.63 -13.71 -39.16
CA THR A 516 18.64 -13.36 -37.73
C THR A 516 19.67 -14.20 -37.00
N SER A 517 20.71 -13.57 -36.46
CA SER A 517 21.70 -14.25 -35.62
C SER A 517 21.20 -14.41 -34.18
N TYR A 518 21.54 -15.51 -33.52
CA TYR A 518 21.22 -15.78 -32.11
C TYR A 518 22.52 -15.84 -31.29
N LEU A 519 22.51 -15.17 -30.13
CA LEU A 519 23.60 -15.27 -29.16
C LEU A 519 23.25 -16.30 -28.07
N HIS A 520 24.12 -17.28 -27.89
CA HIS A 520 24.04 -18.33 -26.88
C HIS A 520 25.12 -18.15 -25.81
N ARG A 521 24.76 -18.53 -24.58
CA ARG A 521 25.68 -18.61 -23.45
C ARG A 521 25.65 -20.02 -22.85
N ALA A 522 26.80 -20.48 -22.39
CA ALA A 522 26.99 -21.71 -21.66
C ALA A 522 28.03 -21.53 -20.54
N TRP A 523 28.11 -22.47 -19.62
CA TRP A 523 29.02 -22.46 -18.48
C TRP A 523 29.71 -23.81 -18.32
N ALA A 524 30.95 -23.81 -17.85
CA ALA A 524 31.77 -25.01 -17.64
C ALA A 524 32.83 -24.78 -16.55
N ASN A 525 33.50 -25.86 -16.17
CA ASN A 525 34.56 -25.88 -15.16
C ASN A 525 35.98 -25.98 -15.75
N SER A 526 36.07 -26.10 -17.08
CA SER A 526 37.31 -26.27 -17.84
C SER A 526 37.41 -25.25 -18.97
N ALA A 527 38.65 -24.93 -19.36
CA ALA A 527 38.92 -23.95 -20.41
C ALA A 527 38.48 -24.41 -21.82
N ASP A 528 38.25 -25.70 -22.01
CA ASP A 528 37.75 -26.30 -23.25
C ASP A 528 36.24 -26.62 -23.19
N GLY A 529 35.57 -26.28 -22.07
CA GLY A 529 34.13 -26.41 -21.92
C GLY A 529 33.59 -27.80 -21.63
N ARG A 530 34.46 -28.83 -21.54
CA ARG A 530 34.02 -30.24 -21.50
C ARG A 530 33.60 -30.70 -20.11
N ASP A 531 34.23 -30.15 -19.08
CA ASP A 531 33.91 -30.42 -17.69
C ASP A 531 32.76 -29.54 -17.21
N GLY A 532 31.67 -30.16 -16.73
CA GLY A 532 30.52 -29.46 -16.14
C GLY A 532 29.74 -28.55 -17.10
N PHE A 533 29.69 -28.88 -18.40
CA PHE A 533 28.97 -28.09 -19.41
C PHE A 533 27.49 -27.93 -19.06
N SER A 534 27.00 -26.68 -19.11
CA SER A 534 25.59 -26.37 -18.96
C SER A 534 25.20 -25.13 -19.74
N THR A 535 24.02 -25.16 -20.34
CA THR A 535 23.44 -24.00 -21.06
C THR A 535 22.43 -23.21 -20.22
N SER A 536 22.13 -23.68 -19.00
CA SER A 536 21.12 -23.08 -18.11
C SER A 536 21.56 -22.92 -16.65
N ASP A 537 22.58 -23.67 -16.19
CA ASP A 537 23.11 -23.60 -14.83
C ASP A 537 24.50 -22.95 -14.79
N SER A 538 24.56 -21.79 -14.12
CA SER A 538 25.79 -21.00 -13.94
C SER A 538 26.46 -21.22 -12.58
N SER A 539 25.88 -22.03 -11.71
CA SER A 539 26.32 -22.19 -10.32
C SER A 539 27.64 -22.97 -10.26
N ASN A 540 28.61 -22.42 -9.52
CA ASN A 540 29.95 -22.99 -9.32
C ASN A 540 30.74 -23.26 -10.62
N LYS A 541 30.47 -22.51 -11.70
CA LYS A 541 31.17 -22.65 -12.98
C LYS A 541 32.34 -21.68 -13.08
N ARG A 542 33.46 -22.14 -13.65
CA ARG A 542 34.73 -21.38 -13.72
C ARG A 542 34.95 -20.67 -15.05
N TYR A 543 34.22 -21.08 -16.08
CA TYR A 543 34.31 -20.56 -17.44
C TYR A 543 32.93 -20.25 -17.98
N ILE A 544 32.84 -19.15 -18.74
CA ILE A 544 31.65 -18.79 -19.52
C ILE A 544 31.97 -18.93 -21.01
N GLY A 545 31.09 -19.63 -21.72
CA GLY A 545 31.16 -19.89 -23.14
C GLY A 545 30.16 -19.01 -23.90
N THR A 546 30.58 -18.41 -25.00
CA THR A 546 29.68 -17.69 -25.91
C THR A 546 29.74 -18.26 -27.33
N LEU A 547 28.57 -18.44 -27.95
CA LEU A 547 28.41 -18.88 -29.34
C LEU A 547 27.40 -17.96 -30.03
N THR A 548 27.70 -17.51 -31.25
CA THR A 548 26.74 -16.80 -32.09
C THR A 548 26.57 -17.56 -33.39
N ASP A 549 25.34 -17.93 -33.74
CA ASP A 549 25.01 -18.60 -35.00
C ASP A 549 23.63 -18.14 -35.52
N PHE A 550 23.03 -18.88 -36.46
CA PHE A 550 21.69 -18.59 -37.00
C PHE A 550 20.61 -19.56 -36.51
N THR A 551 20.92 -20.36 -35.48
CA THR A 551 20.05 -21.39 -34.92
C THR A 551 19.41 -20.88 -33.64
N ALA A 552 18.09 -20.98 -33.50
CA ALA A 552 17.42 -20.45 -32.30
C ALA A 552 17.70 -21.28 -31.02
N ALA A 553 18.09 -22.55 -31.16
CA ALA A 553 18.31 -23.48 -30.05
C ALA A 553 19.78 -23.47 -29.59
N HIS A 554 20.00 -23.61 -28.28
CA HIS A 554 21.36 -23.71 -27.71
C HIS A 554 22.07 -24.97 -28.20
N SER A 555 23.27 -24.81 -28.77
CA SER A 555 24.13 -25.96 -29.08
C SER A 555 24.54 -26.68 -27.80
N GLN A 556 24.52 -28.02 -27.84
CA GLN A 556 25.02 -28.89 -26.77
C GLN A 556 26.47 -29.33 -27.00
N ASP A 557 27.11 -28.85 -28.08
CA ASP A 557 28.52 -29.11 -28.36
C ASP A 557 29.39 -28.03 -27.68
N PRO A 558 30.13 -28.36 -26.60
CA PRO A 558 30.97 -27.40 -25.89
C PRO A 558 32.10 -26.82 -26.75
N THR A 559 32.49 -27.50 -27.84
CA THR A 559 33.58 -27.05 -28.72
C THR A 559 33.20 -25.88 -29.62
N GLN A 560 31.89 -25.61 -29.78
CA GLN A 560 31.40 -24.46 -30.55
C GLN A 560 31.41 -23.16 -29.74
N TYR A 561 31.52 -23.23 -28.42
CA TYR A 561 31.55 -22.06 -27.56
C TYR A 561 32.98 -21.53 -27.39
N LYS A 562 33.12 -20.20 -27.43
CA LYS A 562 34.37 -19.54 -27.02
C LYS A 562 34.37 -19.33 -25.51
N TRP A 563 35.27 -20.02 -24.82
CA TRP A 563 35.35 -20.05 -23.36
C TRP A 563 36.28 -18.97 -22.81
N THR A 564 35.81 -18.29 -21.76
CA THR A 564 36.56 -17.27 -21.02
C THR A 564 36.51 -17.59 -19.53
N ALA A 565 37.65 -17.53 -18.84
CA ALA A 565 37.71 -17.73 -17.40
C ALA A 565 37.01 -16.58 -16.67
N LEU A 566 36.23 -16.90 -15.64
CA LEU A 566 35.47 -15.91 -14.86
C LEU A 566 36.33 -15.17 -13.82
N PHE A 567 37.54 -15.67 -13.51
CA PHE A 567 38.46 -15.09 -12.52
C PHE A 567 39.90 -15.11 -13.06
N GLY A 568 40.64 -14.00 -12.86
CA GLY A 568 42.00 -13.81 -13.40
C GLY A 568 43.08 -14.60 -12.65
N THR A 569 43.90 -15.35 -13.38
CA THR A 569 45.09 -16.05 -12.87
C THR A 569 46.33 -15.20 -13.11
N THR A 570 46.85 -14.52 -12.08
CA THR A 570 48.25 -14.03 -12.09
C THR A 570 49.14 -15.03 -11.41
N GLU A 571 50.15 -15.51 -12.14
CA GLU A 571 51.24 -16.35 -11.62
C GLU A 571 52.10 -15.57 -10.60
N GLN A 572 52.62 -16.29 -9.59
CA GLN A 572 53.71 -15.95 -8.64
C GLN A 572 53.38 -15.22 -7.33
N ALA A 573 53.27 -16.02 -6.26
CA ALA A 573 54.08 -15.96 -5.02
C ALA A 573 53.43 -16.89 -3.97
N GLY A 574 53.61 -18.21 -4.13
CA GLY A 574 52.98 -19.20 -3.26
C GLY A 574 53.91 -20.37 -2.95
N ASN A 575 53.73 -20.97 -1.77
CA ASN A 575 54.47 -22.15 -1.34
C ASN A 575 54.07 -23.36 -2.19
N ILE A 576 55.03 -24.03 -2.83
CA ILE A 576 54.79 -25.21 -3.69
C ILE A 576 54.96 -26.55 -2.97
N LEU A 577 55.07 -26.56 -1.63
CA LEU A 577 55.11 -27.77 -0.81
C LEU A 577 53.79 -27.97 -0.07
N LEU A 578 53.18 -29.14 -0.22
CA LEU A 578 52.02 -29.57 0.58
C LEU A 578 52.44 -30.00 1.99
N ASN A 579 51.59 -29.71 2.98
CA ASN A 579 51.71 -30.08 4.39
C ASN A 579 53.04 -29.62 5.03
N SER A 580 53.63 -28.57 4.48
CA SER A 580 54.97 -28.08 4.83
C SER A 580 55.02 -27.22 6.10
N GLY A 581 53.87 -26.96 6.71
CA GLY A 581 53.72 -26.35 8.04
C GLY A 581 53.69 -27.34 9.19
N ILE A 582 53.75 -28.65 8.90
CA ILE A 582 53.78 -29.68 9.94
C ILE A 582 55.14 -29.61 10.64
N ARG A 583 55.11 -29.39 11.95
CA ARG A 583 56.32 -29.39 12.77
C ARG A 583 56.95 -30.78 12.74
N TRP A 584 58.23 -30.85 12.39
CA TRP A 584 59.01 -32.07 12.62
C TRP A 584 59.97 -31.85 13.78
N ARG A 585 60.11 -32.90 14.60
CA ARG A 585 60.90 -32.88 15.82
C ARG A 585 61.78 -34.12 15.87
N ASN A 586 63.06 -33.93 16.20
CA ASN A 586 64.07 -34.96 16.35
C ASN A 586 64.10 -35.97 15.19
N LYS A 587 64.04 -35.49 13.94
CA LYS A 587 64.09 -36.34 12.75
C LYS A 587 65.37 -36.12 11.96
N HIS A 588 65.95 -37.22 11.50
CA HIS A 588 67.01 -37.22 10.49
C HIS A 588 66.46 -36.84 9.12
N ARG A 589 65.29 -37.36 8.72
CA ARG A 589 64.66 -37.12 7.42
C ARG A 589 63.21 -36.67 7.53
N GLN A 590 62.79 -35.71 6.71
CA GLN A 590 61.41 -35.32 6.53
C GLN A 590 61.06 -35.09 5.05
N ASP A 591 60.04 -35.80 4.57
CA ASP A 591 59.58 -35.74 3.19
C ASP A 591 58.40 -34.78 3.04
N PHE A 592 58.35 -34.10 1.89
CA PHE A 592 57.25 -33.23 1.47
C PHE A 592 56.85 -33.53 0.03
N ILE A 593 55.57 -33.29 -0.26
CA ILE A 593 55.00 -33.50 -1.59
C ILE A 593 54.95 -32.17 -2.33
N LEU A 594 55.33 -32.17 -3.61
CA LEU A 594 55.21 -31.01 -4.48
C LEU A 594 53.75 -30.76 -4.89
N ALA A 595 53.26 -29.56 -4.62
CA ALA A 595 51.96 -29.08 -5.09
C ALA A 595 52.01 -28.64 -6.56
N GLU A 596 53.17 -28.16 -7.00
CA GLU A 596 53.43 -27.70 -8.36
C GLU A 596 54.75 -28.31 -8.87
N PRO A 597 54.91 -28.52 -10.18
CA PRO A 597 56.09 -29.19 -10.71
C PRO A 597 57.37 -28.35 -10.57
N LEU A 598 58.49 -29.01 -10.24
CA LEU A 598 59.82 -28.42 -10.37
C LEU A 598 60.32 -28.61 -11.80
N LYS A 599 60.81 -27.54 -12.42
CA LYS A 599 61.34 -27.56 -13.79
C LYS A 599 62.83 -27.30 -13.77
N ALA A 600 63.59 -28.13 -14.50
CA ALA A 600 65.01 -27.95 -14.69
C ALA A 600 65.29 -26.57 -15.31
N GLY A 601 66.31 -25.87 -14.81
CA GLY A 601 66.69 -24.52 -15.25
C GLY A 601 65.87 -23.39 -14.64
N LYS A 602 64.82 -23.67 -13.84
CA LYS A 602 64.09 -22.65 -13.07
C LYS A 602 64.73 -22.43 -11.70
N GLN A 603 64.67 -21.18 -11.25
CA GLN A 603 65.18 -20.76 -9.94
C GLN A 603 64.07 -20.88 -8.89
N TYR A 604 64.44 -21.38 -7.73
CA TYR A 604 63.57 -21.57 -6.58
C TYR A 604 64.26 -21.05 -5.32
N THR A 605 63.47 -20.55 -4.39
CA THR A 605 63.96 -20.15 -3.06
C THR A 605 63.30 -20.99 -2.01
N LEU A 606 64.13 -21.63 -1.19
CA LEU A 606 63.74 -22.45 -0.06
C LEU A 606 63.96 -21.67 1.23
N SER A 607 62.97 -21.68 2.12
CA SER A 607 63.01 -21.03 3.44
C SER A 607 62.47 -21.96 4.50
N VAL A 608 63.17 -22.11 5.63
CA VAL A 608 62.85 -23.10 6.67
C VAL A 608 63.12 -22.52 8.06
N LYS A 609 62.16 -22.68 8.98
CA LYS A 609 62.35 -22.34 10.40
C LYS A 609 62.85 -23.55 11.19
N TRP A 610 64.14 -23.83 11.07
CA TRP A 610 64.79 -25.01 11.65
C TRP A 610 65.76 -24.67 12.79
N TRP A 611 65.92 -25.60 13.73
CA TRP A 611 66.89 -25.58 14.83
C TRP A 611 67.30 -27.00 15.22
N ARG A 612 68.39 -27.09 15.99
CA ARG A 612 69.02 -28.34 16.42
C ARG A 612 69.66 -28.18 17.78
N SER A 613 69.87 -29.28 18.49
CA SER A 613 70.64 -29.33 19.75
C SER A 613 72.04 -29.96 19.57
N ASP A 614 72.32 -30.59 18.44
CA ASP A 614 73.41 -31.55 18.23
C ASP A 614 74.39 -31.17 17.09
N ASN A 615 74.42 -29.90 16.66
CA ASN A 615 75.26 -29.38 15.55
C ASN A 615 75.05 -30.00 14.15
N SER A 616 74.02 -30.81 13.92
CA SER A 616 73.73 -31.50 12.65
C SER A 616 73.22 -30.63 11.48
N THR A 617 73.84 -30.61 10.31
CA THR A 617 73.58 -29.66 9.19
C THR A 617 72.32 -29.98 8.39
N LEU A 618 71.47 -28.98 8.12
CA LEU A 618 70.26 -29.15 7.30
C LEU A 618 70.58 -29.11 5.81
N SER A 619 70.14 -30.15 5.07
CA SER A 619 70.23 -30.22 3.61
C SER A 619 68.87 -30.58 3.01
N PHE A 620 68.64 -30.14 1.77
CA PHE A 620 67.45 -30.44 0.98
C PHE A 620 67.87 -31.25 -0.25
N GLY A 621 67.24 -32.41 -0.43
CA GLY A 621 67.51 -33.34 -1.51
C GLY A 621 66.34 -33.39 -2.51
N ILE A 622 66.67 -33.36 -3.80
CA ILE A 622 65.73 -33.55 -4.90
C ILE A 622 66.23 -34.68 -5.82
N ARG A 623 65.34 -35.60 -6.24
CA ARG A 623 65.62 -36.65 -7.23
C ARG A 623 64.36 -36.98 -8.04
N GLU A 624 64.50 -37.39 -9.30
CA GLU A 624 63.35 -37.68 -10.18
C GLU A 624 62.80 -39.08 -9.87
N ASN A 625 63.68 -40.07 -9.72
CA ASN A 625 63.33 -41.44 -9.35
C ASN A 625 64.09 -41.90 -8.09
N PRO A 626 63.58 -42.91 -7.35
CA PRO A 626 64.27 -43.44 -6.18
C PRO A 626 65.68 -44.00 -6.44
N SER A 627 65.96 -44.41 -7.68
CA SER A 627 67.27 -44.89 -8.14
C SER A 627 68.25 -43.78 -8.53
N ASP A 628 67.78 -42.54 -8.67
CA ASP A 628 68.61 -41.41 -9.12
C ASP A 628 69.45 -40.81 -8.00
N SER A 629 70.60 -40.24 -8.37
CA SER A 629 71.41 -39.44 -7.46
C SER A 629 70.67 -38.18 -7.01
N TRP A 630 70.79 -37.87 -5.72
CA TRP A 630 70.23 -36.66 -5.13
C TRP A 630 70.96 -35.41 -5.61
N GLN A 631 70.20 -34.38 -6.00
CA GLN A 631 70.67 -33.00 -6.00
C GLN A 631 70.59 -32.47 -4.56
N TRP A 632 71.75 -32.37 -3.90
CA TRP A 632 71.86 -31.82 -2.55
C TRP A 632 71.97 -30.31 -2.55
N ILE A 633 71.19 -29.66 -1.68
CA ILE A 633 71.07 -28.21 -1.56
C ILE A 633 71.25 -27.87 -0.07
N ASN A 634 72.37 -27.25 0.27
CA ASN A 634 72.66 -26.87 1.66
C ASN A 634 72.05 -25.49 1.96
N LEU A 635 71.43 -25.37 3.13
CA LEU A 635 70.84 -24.11 3.59
C LEU A 635 71.80 -23.37 4.51
N ALA A 636 71.75 -22.04 4.47
CA ALA A 636 72.45 -21.17 5.42
C ALA A 636 71.43 -20.41 6.27
N TYR A 637 71.78 -20.13 7.53
CA TYR A 637 70.94 -19.31 8.39
C TYR A 637 71.10 -17.84 8.03
N SER A 638 69.98 -17.16 7.73
CA SER A 638 69.93 -15.71 7.57
C SER A 638 69.56 -15.07 8.90
N PHE A 639 70.48 -14.30 9.48
CA PHE A 639 70.24 -13.54 10.71
C PHE A 639 69.20 -12.42 10.52
N GLU A 640 69.16 -11.80 9.34
CA GLU A 640 68.21 -10.71 9.03
C GLU A 640 66.76 -11.20 8.93
N LEU A 641 66.57 -12.39 8.35
CA LEU A 641 65.25 -12.97 8.12
C LEU A 641 64.82 -13.95 9.22
N ASP A 642 65.73 -14.30 10.12
CA ASP A 642 65.56 -15.30 11.18
C ASP A 642 65.05 -16.67 10.65
N VAL A 643 65.57 -17.09 9.49
CA VAL A 643 65.23 -18.36 8.82
C VAL A 643 66.43 -18.96 8.10
N TRP A 644 66.44 -20.28 7.94
CA TRP A 644 67.38 -20.96 7.05
C TRP A 644 66.89 -20.82 5.62
N SER A 645 67.71 -20.29 4.71
CA SER A 645 67.29 -20.06 3.34
C SER A 645 68.40 -20.32 2.32
N VAL A 646 67.99 -20.67 1.11
CA VAL A 646 68.86 -20.80 -0.05
C VAL A 646 68.06 -20.60 -1.33
N THR A 647 68.64 -19.88 -2.28
CA THR A 647 68.11 -19.81 -3.64
C THR A 647 68.96 -20.70 -4.54
N PHE A 648 68.31 -21.58 -5.29
CA PHE A 648 68.99 -22.56 -6.15
C PHE A 648 68.26 -22.72 -7.48
N THR A 649 68.99 -23.21 -8.49
CA THR A 649 68.40 -23.62 -9.77
C THR A 649 68.20 -25.12 -9.78
N SER A 650 66.97 -25.58 -10.05
CA SER A 650 66.72 -27.02 -10.15
C SER A 650 67.45 -27.60 -11.36
N LYS A 651 68.13 -28.74 -11.19
CA LYS A 651 68.71 -29.52 -12.29
C LYS A 651 67.81 -30.69 -12.69
N LYS A 652 66.69 -30.87 -12.00
CA LYS A 652 65.78 -32.01 -12.12
C LYS A 652 64.36 -31.54 -12.46
N ASN A 653 63.61 -32.36 -13.19
CA ASN A 653 62.19 -32.17 -13.47
C ASN A 653 61.36 -33.09 -12.57
N LEU A 654 60.57 -32.52 -11.68
CA LEU A 654 59.63 -33.26 -10.84
C LEU A 654 58.21 -32.80 -11.15
N ASN A 655 57.28 -33.74 -11.15
CA ASN A 655 55.86 -33.48 -11.37
C ASN A 655 55.15 -33.11 -10.06
N THR A 656 53.96 -32.52 -10.18
CA THR A 656 53.04 -32.41 -9.04
C THR A 656 52.77 -33.80 -8.46
N GLY A 657 52.87 -33.93 -7.13
CA GLY A 657 52.72 -35.20 -6.41
C GLY A 657 54.04 -35.91 -6.08
N ASP A 658 55.17 -35.50 -6.69
CA ASP A 658 56.47 -36.09 -6.39
C ASP A 658 57.02 -35.63 -5.03
N THR A 659 57.93 -36.43 -4.48
CA THR A 659 58.49 -36.22 -3.13
C THR A 659 59.85 -35.54 -3.18
N VAL A 660 60.01 -34.53 -2.33
CA VAL A 660 61.29 -33.89 -2.00
C VAL A 660 61.57 -34.05 -0.51
N SER A 661 62.84 -34.03 -0.12
CA SER A 661 63.24 -34.51 1.21
C SER A 661 64.23 -33.58 1.89
N PHE A 662 64.03 -33.35 3.18
CA PHE A 662 64.99 -32.70 4.06
C PHE A 662 65.75 -33.74 4.86
N PHE A 663 67.03 -33.49 5.07
CA PHE A 663 67.93 -34.37 5.78
C PHE A 663 68.82 -33.58 6.75
N THR A 664 69.23 -34.21 7.84
CA THR A 664 70.50 -33.85 8.46
C THR A 664 71.63 -34.52 7.69
N VAL A 665 72.73 -33.81 7.44
CA VAL A 665 73.87 -34.36 6.70
C VAL A 665 74.51 -35.51 7.48
N GLU A 666 74.58 -35.37 8.80
CA GLU A 666 75.08 -36.37 9.73
C GLU A 666 74.02 -37.47 9.92
N PRO A 667 74.37 -38.77 9.74
CA PRO A 667 73.41 -39.89 9.81
C PRO A 667 72.69 -40.02 11.16
N GLU A 668 73.41 -39.74 12.26
CA GLU A 668 72.86 -39.74 13.63
C GLU A 668 72.26 -38.38 14.03
N GLY A 669 72.29 -37.42 13.12
CA GLY A 669 71.83 -36.06 13.37
C GLY A 669 70.31 -35.96 13.47
N VAL A 670 69.84 -35.09 14.35
CA VAL A 670 68.41 -34.86 14.55
C VAL A 670 68.06 -33.38 14.49
N GLY A 671 67.16 -33.05 13.57
CA GLY A 671 66.70 -31.69 13.33
C GLY A 671 65.27 -31.46 13.79
N ASN A 672 64.97 -30.21 14.15
CA ASN A 672 63.63 -29.74 14.45
C ASN A 672 63.30 -28.58 13.50
N ALA A 673 62.09 -28.54 12.94
CA ALA A 673 61.63 -27.31 12.32
C ALA A 673 60.14 -27.10 12.53
N ASN A 674 59.75 -25.83 12.43
CA ASN A 674 58.35 -25.44 12.49
C ASN A 674 57.67 -25.54 11.12
N TRP A 675 58.39 -25.22 10.04
CA TRP A 675 57.84 -25.16 8.69
C TRP A 675 58.94 -25.07 7.64
N ALA A 676 58.59 -25.44 6.41
CA ALA A 676 59.34 -25.18 5.18
C ALA A 676 58.44 -24.49 4.14
N VAL A 677 59.03 -23.64 3.31
CA VAL A 677 58.38 -22.99 2.18
C VAL A 677 59.33 -23.03 0.99
N LEU A 678 58.85 -23.54 -0.14
CA LEU A 678 59.54 -23.49 -1.43
C LEU A 678 58.75 -22.58 -2.35
N THR A 679 59.40 -21.61 -2.98
CA THR A 679 58.74 -20.68 -3.91
C THR A 679 59.49 -20.63 -5.23
N VAL A 680 58.77 -20.33 -6.31
CA VAL A 680 59.37 -20.03 -7.60
C VAL A 680 59.97 -18.63 -7.55
N GLY A 681 61.23 -18.49 -7.98
CA GLY A 681 61.94 -17.21 -8.00
C GLY A 681 62.95 -17.03 -6.86
N ALA A 682 63.39 -15.80 -6.66
CA ALA A 682 64.54 -15.45 -5.81
C ALA A 682 64.16 -14.81 -4.46
N ILE A 683 62.88 -14.82 -4.08
CA ILE A 683 62.40 -14.13 -2.87
C ILE A 683 62.27 -15.13 -1.71
N PRO A 684 63.06 -14.99 -0.63
CA PRO A 684 62.90 -15.82 0.56
C PRO A 684 61.64 -15.44 1.34
N MET A 685 61.02 -16.43 1.98
CA MET A 685 59.82 -16.24 2.79
C MET A 685 60.20 -16.25 4.27
N THR A 686 59.77 -15.24 5.02
CA THR A 686 60.05 -15.09 6.46
C THR A 686 59.00 -15.78 7.36
N SER A 687 57.90 -16.22 6.78
CA SER A 687 56.81 -16.90 7.49
C SER A 687 56.23 -18.04 6.64
N TRP A 688 55.67 -19.05 7.31
CA TRP A 688 54.96 -20.12 6.63
C TRP A 688 53.66 -19.62 5.99
N GLN A 689 53.41 -20.09 4.78
CA GLN A 689 52.12 -19.98 4.10
C GLN A 689 51.75 -21.34 3.50
N PRO A 690 50.51 -21.82 3.64
CA PRO A 690 50.05 -23.04 2.98
C PRO A 690 50.01 -22.85 1.46
N HIS A 691 50.07 -23.94 0.71
CA HIS A 691 49.74 -23.87 -0.71
C HIS A 691 48.24 -23.50 -0.87
N TRP A 692 47.87 -22.78 -1.92
CA TRP A 692 46.49 -22.31 -2.11
C TRP A 692 45.47 -23.47 -2.13
N SER A 693 45.84 -24.63 -2.66
CA SER A 693 44.96 -25.81 -2.70
C SER A 693 44.68 -26.39 -1.31
N GLU A 694 45.58 -26.19 -0.34
CA GLU A 694 45.35 -26.58 1.05
C GLU A 694 44.44 -25.59 1.77
N THR A 695 44.56 -24.31 1.43
CA THR A 695 43.63 -23.27 1.90
C THR A 695 42.22 -23.53 1.37
N GLN A 696 42.10 -23.92 0.08
CA GLN A 696 40.83 -24.33 -0.50
C GLN A 696 40.27 -25.59 0.15
N LYS A 697 41.07 -26.64 0.38
CA LYS A 697 40.61 -27.84 1.11
C LYS A 697 40.21 -27.57 2.55
N GLN A 698 40.82 -26.60 3.24
CA GLN A 698 40.40 -26.18 4.58
C GLN A 698 39.13 -25.32 4.56
N LEU A 699 38.90 -24.55 3.49
CA LEU A 699 37.63 -23.85 3.27
C LEU A 699 36.52 -24.85 2.94
N ASP A 700 36.79 -25.81 2.06
CA ASP A 700 35.87 -26.87 1.66
C ASP A 700 35.60 -27.84 2.83
N SER A 701 36.60 -28.21 3.65
CA SER A 701 36.37 -29.07 4.82
C SER A 701 35.70 -28.34 5.99
N LYS A 702 35.87 -27.02 6.10
CA LYS A 702 35.06 -26.18 7.01
C LYS A 702 33.63 -25.98 6.50
N ALA A 703 33.39 -26.13 5.19
CA ALA A 703 32.06 -26.23 4.62
C ALA A 703 31.44 -27.63 4.86
N ASP A 704 32.21 -28.70 4.72
CA ASP A 704 31.77 -30.10 4.91
C ASP A 704 31.59 -30.50 6.39
N HIS A 705 32.24 -29.81 7.33
CA HIS A 705 31.98 -29.97 8.77
C HIS A 705 30.69 -29.27 9.24
N LYS A 706 29.94 -28.62 8.35
CA LYS A 706 28.57 -28.16 8.61
C LYS A 706 27.55 -29.02 7.84
N LEU A 707 26.98 -29.97 8.59
CA LEU A 707 25.79 -30.80 8.35
C LEU A 707 25.93 -31.90 7.28
N THR A 708 25.96 -33.15 7.73
CA THR A 708 25.63 -34.31 6.90
C THR A 708 24.17 -34.24 6.44
N ASN A 709 23.80 -34.81 5.28
CA ASN A 709 22.41 -34.78 4.77
C ASN A 709 21.36 -35.34 5.76
N GLU A 710 21.74 -36.25 6.66
CA GLU A 710 20.89 -36.69 7.77
C GLU A 710 20.83 -35.68 8.92
N GLN A 711 21.88 -34.89 9.18
CA GLN A 711 21.82 -33.73 10.08
C GLN A 711 21.13 -32.53 9.42
N LEU A 712 21.13 -32.39 8.10
CA LEU A 712 20.33 -31.40 7.35
C LEU A 712 18.86 -31.77 7.38
N ASN A 713 18.49 -33.05 7.25
CA ASN A 713 17.12 -33.49 7.44
C ASN A 713 16.72 -33.53 8.92
N ALA A 714 17.59 -33.94 9.86
CA ALA A 714 17.28 -33.93 11.29
C ALA A 714 17.34 -32.53 11.91
N LEU A 715 18.14 -31.60 11.37
CA LEU A 715 18.16 -30.17 11.75
C LEU A 715 17.20 -29.34 10.90
N ALA A 716 16.73 -29.81 9.74
CA ALA A 716 15.53 -29.26 9.09
C ALA A 716 14.26 -29.79 9.75
N GLU A 717 14.24 -31.01 10.30
CA GLU A 717 13.19 -31.51 11.19
C GLU A 717 13.31 -30.87 12.56
N LYS A 718 14.52 -30.66 13.13
CA LYS A 718 14.70 -29.89 14.37
C LYS A 718 14.51 -28.40 14.17
N ALA A 719 14.83 -27.81 13.03
CA ALA A 719 14.57 -26.40 12.73
C ALA A 719 13.15 -26.22 12.21
N GLN A 720 12.50 -27.21 11.60
CA GLN A 720 11.04 -27.20 11.46
C GLN A 720 10.39 -27.47 12.81
N LEU A 721 10.90 -28.30 13.71
CA LEU A 721 10.38 -28.47 15.08
C LEU A 721 10.74 -27.31 16.00
N HIS A 722 11.82 -26.56 15.75
CA HIS A 722 12.27 -25.40 16.52
C HIS A 722 11.81 -24.09 15.89
N ASP A 723 11.49 -24.03 14.60
CA ASP A 723 10.66 -23.01 13.94
C ASP A 723 9.19 -23.36 14.09
N VAL A 724 8.78 -24.60 14.34
CA VAL A 724 7.44 -24.97 14.83
C VAL A 724 7.39 -24.87 16.35
N GLU A 725 8.47 -24.94 17.13
CA GLU A 725 8.47 -24.60 18.58
C GLU A 725 8.78 -23.13 18.80
N LEU A 726 9.42 -22.39 17.89
CA LEU A 726 9.58 -20.92 17.94
C LEU A 726 8.44 -20.25 17.20
N LYS A 727 7.92 -20.78 16.09
CA LYS A 727 6.60 -20.37 15.61
C LYS A 727 5.53 -20.99 16.42
N ALA A 728 5.63 -22.08 17.20
CA ALA A 728 4.63 -22.44 18.22
C ALA A 728 5.09 -22.10 19.63
N LYS A 729 6.12 -21.27 19.84
CA LYS A 729 6.31 -20.43 21.05
C LYS A 729 5.92 -19.00 20.75
N ALA A 730 6.21 -18.48 19.56
CA ALA A 730 5.65 -17.23 19.05
C ALA A 730 4.19 -17.40 18.62
N THR A 731 3.79 -18.59 18.12
CA THR A 731 2.39 -19.06 18.07
C THR A 731 2.02 -19.93 19.24
N MET A 732 2.78 -20.17 20.33
CA MET A 732 2.13 -20.46 21.62
C MET A 732 1.95 -19.19 22.42
N ASP A 733 2.66 -18.12 22.15
CA ASP A 733 2.38 -16.80 22.71
C ASP A 733 1.26 -16.18 21.89
N GLN A 734 1.27 -16.30 20.56
CA GLN A 734 0.10 -15.98 19.74
C GLN A 734 -1.01 -17.03 19.83
N LEU A 735 -0.78 -18.33 20.06
CA LEU A 735 -1.88 -19.29 20.36
C LEU A 735 -2.27 -19.22 21.83
N SER A 736 -1.44 -18.81 22.80
CA SER A 736 -1.86 -18.57 24.19
C SER A 736 -2.55 -17.23 24.29
N ASP A 737 -2.19 -16.24 23.49
CA ASP A 737 -2.94 -15.00 23.34
C ASP A 737 -4.17 -15.19 22.46
N LEU A 738 -4.14 -16.08 21.46
CA LEU A 738 -5.32 -16.51 20.71
C LEU A 738 -6.15 -17.51 21.52
N GLU A 739 -5.61 -18.27 22.47
CA GLU A 739 -6.32 -19.22 23.35
C GLU A 739 -6.81 -18.46 24.57
N LYS A 740 -6.12 -17.40 25.04
CA LYS A 740 -6.68 -16.42 25.97
C LYS A 740 -7.71 -15.57 25.28
N ALA A 741 -7.51 -15.15 24.03
CA ALA A 741 -8.51 -14.41 23.26
C ALA A 741 -9.64 -15.32 22.79
N TYR A 742 -9.39 -16.60 22.52
CA TYR A 742 -10.40 -17.61 22.14
C TYR A 742 -11.10 -18.14 23.37
N ASN A 743 -10.45 -18.35 24.51
CA ASN A 743 -11.11 -18.64 25.78
C ASN A 743 -11.79 -17.39 26.34
N ALA A 744 -11.29 -16.18 26.09
CA ALA A 744 -12.00 -14.93 26.36
C ALA A 744 -13.12 -14.68 25.36
N LEU A 745 -13.01 -15.14 24.11
CA LEU A 745 -14.07 -15.10 23.10
C LEU A 745 -15.09 -16.19 23.36
N VAL A 746 -14.71 -17.38 23.83
CA VAL A 746 -15.59 -18.50 24.22
C VAL A 746 -16.24 -18.16 25.54
N LYS A 747 -15.53 -17.54 26.49
CA LYS A 747 -16.11 -16.97 27.70
C LYS A 747 -16.98 -15.77 27.37
N SER A 748 -16.57 -14.87 26.48
CA SER A 748 -17.39 -13.76 25.98
C SER A 748 -18.53 -14.26 25.12
N ASN A 749 -18.44 -15.40 24.45
CA ASN A 749 -19.50 -16.01 23.64
C ASN A 749 -20.41 -16.87 24.53
N ALA A 750 -19.93 -17.40 25.64
CA ALA A 750 -20.72 -18.06 26.67
C ALA A 750 -21.40 -17.04 27.58
N ASP A 751 -20.75 -15.90 27.84
CA ASP A 751 -21.29 -14.73 28.53
C ASP A 751 -22.19 -13.94 27.59
N SER A 752 -21.89 -13.87 26.29
CA SER A 752 -22.78 -13.35 25.25
C SER A 752 -23.82 -14.36 24.83
N GLN A 753 -23.65 -15.67 25.03
CA GLN A 753 -24.74 -16.65 24.92
C GLN A 753 -25.61 -16.56 26.14
N LYS A 754 -25.07 -16.46 27.36
CA LYS A 754 -25.88 -16.21 28.57
C LYS A 754 -26.56 -14.86 28.53
N LYS A 755 -25.89 -13.84 27.98
CA LYS A 755 -26.46 -12.51 27.77
C LYS A 755 -27.39 -12.49 26.58
N SER A 756 -27.13 -13.21 25.50
CA SER A 756 -28.06 -13.36 24.38
C SER A 756 -29.19 -14.33 24.70
N GLU A 757 -29.05 -15.27 25.63
CA GLU A 757 -30.10 -16.13 26.19
C GLU A 757 -30.88 -15.31 27.21
N SER A 758 -30.24 -14.49 28.04
CA SER A 758 -30.92 -13.49 28.88
C SER A 758 -31.64 -12.47 28.03
N ASP A 759 -31.04 -12.00 26.94
CA ASP A 759 -31.59 -11.05 25.99
C ASP A 759 -32.54 -11.74 25.02
N LEU A 760 -32.51 -13.07 24.80
CA LEU A 760 -33.56 -13.85 24.09
C LEU A 760 -34.67 -14.26 25.04
N ILE A 761 -34.43 -14.38 26.34
CA ILE A 761 -35.45 -14.57 27.36
C ILE A 761 -36.11 -13.21 27.62
N GLU A 762 -35.38 -12.11 27.56
CA GLU A 762 -35.88 -10.75 27.66
C GLU A 762 -36.48 -10.27 26.34
N ALA A 763 -35.87 -10.55 25.19
CA ALA A 763 -36.46 -10.34 23.87
C ALA A 763 -37.56 -11.36 23.59
N GLY A 764 -37.54 -12.54 24.19
CA GLY A 764 -38.63 -13.51 24.19
C GLY A 764 -39.78 -13.01 25.03
N ARG A 765 -39.52 -12.44 26.22
CA ARG A 765 -40.50 -11.67 27.00
C ARG A 765 -40.98 -10.43 26.24
N ARG A 766 -40.13 -9.72 25.50
CA ARG A 766 -40.49 -8.55 24.68
C ARG A 766 -41.13 -8.92 23.35
N ILE A 767 -40.88 -10.09 22.77
CA ILE A 767 -41.55 -10.65 21.58
C ILE A 767 -42.87 -11.24 22.01
N GLU A 768 -42.97 -11.87 23.18
CA GLU A 768 -44.24 -12.18 23.82
C GLU A 768 -45.02 -10.88 24.08
N PHE A 769 -44.35 -9.79 24.46
CA PHE A 769 -44.94 -8.44 24.59
C PHE A 769 -45.27 -7.77 23.23
N LEU A 770 -44.44 -7.90 22.20
CA LEU A 770 -44.55 -7.24 20.88
C LEU A 770 -45.42 -8.03 19.89
N SER A 771 -45.46 -9.36 20.00
CA SER A 771 -46.40 -10.24 19.27
C SER A 771 -47.83 -10.08 19.81
N ILE A 772 -47.97 -9.58 21.05
CA ILE A 772 -49.26 -9.11 21.60
C ILE A 772 -49.66 -7.74 21.02
N GLU A 773 -48.73 -6.89 20.59
CA GLU A 773 -49.04 -5.50 20.17
C GLU A 773 -49.21 -5.27 18.66
N PHE A 774 -48.63 -6.07 17.76
CA PHE A 774 -48.63 -5.74 16.32
C PHE A 774 -49.34 -6.75 15.39
N GLY A 775 -50.14 -7.66 15.95
CA GLY A 775 -50.94 -8.65 15.22
C GLY A 775 -52.46 -8.46 15.31
N GLY A 776 -52.98 -7.25 15.04
CA GLY A 776 -54.40 -7.01 14.77
C GLY A 776 -55.30 -6.72 15.97
N LEU A 777 -55.56 -5.42 16.22
CA LEU A 777 -56.67 -4.82 17.00
C LEU A 777 -57.31 -5.73 18.07
N LYS A 778 -56.50 -6.24 19.00
CA LYS A 778 -56.97 -7.01 20.14
C LYS A 778 -56.20 -6.62 21.40
N GLU A 779 -56.77 -5.75 22.24
CA GLU A 779 -56.23 -5.51 23.58
C GLU A 779 -56.57 -6.73 24.46
N MET A 780 -55.58 -7.52 24.87
CA MET A 780 -55.77 -8.65 25.78
C MET A 780 -55.03 -8.40 27.11
N LYS A 781 -55.76 -8.42 28.22
CA LYS A 781 -55.22 -8.44 29.58
C LYS A 781 -55.39 -9.85 30.16
N LYS A 782 -54.28 -10.55 30.38
CA LYS A 782 -54.27 -11.85 31.09
C LYS A 782 -53.95 -11.64 32.57
N PHE A 783 -54.78 -12.23 33.43
CA PHE A 783 -54.53 -12.48 34.84
C PHE A 783 -54.05 -13.93 35.01
N ILE A 784 -53.73 -14.33 36.24
CA ILE A 784 -53.20 -15.66 36.55
C ILE A 784 -54.10 -16.78 35.99
N ASP A 785 -55.43 -16.71 36.21
CA ASP A 785 -56.37 -17.76 35.79
C ASP A 785 -57.40 -17.32 34.73
N THR A 786 -57.48 -16.02 34.44
CA THR A 786 -58.50 -15.44 33.54
C THR A 786 -57.88 -14.49 32.52
N TYR A 787 -58.59 -14.22 31.43
CA TYR A 787 -58.24 -13.21 30.45
C TYR A 787 -59.44 -12.34 30.11
N MET A 788 -59.15 -11.09 29.76
CA MET A 788 -60.07 -10.18 29.11
C MET A 788 -59.48 -9.78 27.77
N SER A 789 -60.26 -9.82 26.70
CA SER A 789 -59.82 -9.34 25.38
C SER A 789 -60.87 -8.48 24.69
N ALA A 790 -60.50 -7.27 24.27
CA ALA A 790 -61.31 -6.39 23.43
C ALA A 790 -60.82 -6.47 21.99
N SER A 791 -61.69 -6.79 21.04
CA SER A 791 -61.38 -6.88 19.61
C SER A 791 -62.55 -6.43 18.72
N ASN A 792 -62.35 -6.43 17.40
CA ASN A 792 -63.44 -6.17 16.43
C ASN A 792 -64.62 -7.16 16.55
N GLU A 793 -64.42 -8.35 17.13
CA GLU A 793 -65.49 -9.31 17.40
C GLU A 793 -66.25 -9.05 18.72
N GLY A 794 -65.87 -8.02 19.47
CA GLY A 794 -66.43 -7.68 20.77
C GLY A 794 -65.48 -7.88 21.96
N LEU A 795 -66.02 -7.72 23.16
CA LEU A 795 -65.31 -7.89 24.44
C LEU A 795 -65.54 -9.31 24.97
N ILE A 796 -64.46 -10.01 25.29
CA ILE A 796 -64.51 -11.37 25.86
C ILE A 796 -63.84 -11.36 27.23
N ILE A 797 -64.46 -12.02 28.20
CA ILE A 797 -63.88 -12.33 29.51
C ILE A 797 -64.01 -13.83 29.73
N GLY A 798 -62.92 -14.54 29.98
CA GLY A 798 -62.96 -16.00 30.15
C GLY A 798 -61.82 -16.55 30.99
N LYS A 799 -61.95 -17.80 31.42
CA LYS A 799 -60.83 -18.53 32.04
C LYS A 799 -59.83 -19.01 30.98
N ASN A 800 -58.56 -19.06 31.36
CA ASN A 800 -57.49 -19.48 30.45
C ASN A 800 -57.63 -20.95 30.00
N ASP A 801 -58.31 -21.78 30.80
CA ASP A 801 -58.59 -23.21 30.53
C ASP A 801 -59.81 -23.45 29.61
N ALA A 802 -60.42 -22.38 29.10
CA ALA A 802 -61.64 -22.40 28.28
C ALA A 802 -62.88 -23.03 28.94
N SER A 803 -62.86 -23.26 30.26
CA SER A 803 -63.98 -23.85 31.00
C SER A 803 -65.21 -22.94 31.04
N SER A 804 -65.04 -21.61 31.03
CA SER A 804 -66.14 -20.65 31.00
C SER A 804 -65.72 -19.32 30.38
N SER A 805 -66.59 -18.70 29.59
CA SER A 805 -66.37 -17.36 29.04
C SER A 805 -67.66 -16.59 28.77
N ILE A 806 -67.56 -15.27 28.72
CA ILE A 806 -68.63 -14.35 28.34
C ILE A 806 -68.11 -13.53 27.16
N LYS A 807 -68.90 -13.44 26.09
CA LYS A 807 -68.62 -12.63 24.89
C LYS A 807 -69.72 -11.58 24.72
N VAL A 808 -69.32 -10.33 24.57
CA VAL A 808 -70.20 -9.18 24.28
C VAL A 808 -69.86 -8.68 22.88
N SER A 809 -70.69 -9.02 21.90
CA SER A 809 -70.64 -8.48 20.53
C SER A 809 -71.59 -7.29 20.38
N HIS A 810 -71.60 -6.66 19.21
CA HIS A 810 -72.40 -5.45 18.95
C HIS A 810 -73.93 -5.72 19.00
N ASP A 811 -74.34 -6.97 18.86
CA ASP A 811 -75.74 -7.41 18.70
C ASP A 811 -76.15 -8.53 19.69
N ARG A 812 -75.22 -9.04 20.50
CA ARG A 812 -75.45 -10.21 21.35
C ARG A 812 -74.50 -10.26 22.56
N ILE A 813 -75.03 -10.71 23.70
CA ILE A 813 -74.23 -11.09 24.87
C ILE A 813 -74.39 -12.59 25.08
N SER A 814 -73.30 -13.35 25.03
CA SER A 814 -73.30 -14.81 25.08
C SER A 814 -72.43 -15.33 26.22
N MET A 815 -72.91 -16.33 26.95
CA MET A 815 -72.18 -17.05 27.97
C MET A 815 -71.91 -18.49 27.51
N PHE A 816 -70.66 -18.91 27.63
CA PHE A 816 -70.17 -20.22 27.22
C PHE A 816 -69.66 -21.01 28.42
N SER A 817 -69.92 -22.31 28.42
CA SER A 817 -69.34 -23.28 29.35
C SER A 817 -68.74 -24.44 28.54
N ALA A 818 -67.46 -24.74 28.78
CA ALA A 818 -66.67 -25.72 28.02
C ALA A 818 -66.81 -25.57 26.49
N GLY A 819 -66.84 -24.32 26.00
CA GLY A 819 -66.97 -23.99 24.57
C GLY A 819 -68.38 -24.06 23.98
N LYS A 820 -69.40 -24.54 24.72
CA LYS A 820 -70.80 -24.53 24.28
C LYS A 820 -71.53 -23.30 24.83
N GLU A 821 -72.30 -22.60 23.99
CA GLU A 821 -73.15 -21.49 24.42
C GLU A 821 -74.30 -22.05 25.27
N VAL A 822 -74.46 -21.53 26.49
CA VAL A 822 -75.47 -22.01 27.45
C VAL A 822 -76.53 -20.95 27.77
N MET A 823 -76.22 -19.69 27.50
CA MET A 823 -77.14 -18.56 27.66
C MET A 823 -76.73 -17.44 26.72
N TYR A 824 -77.70 -16.73 26.14
CA TYR A 824 -77.44 -15.50 25.43
C TYR A 824 -78.58 -14.50 25.50
N ILE A 825 -78.26 -13.23 25.27
CA ILE A 825 -79.22 -12.13 25.15
C ILE A 825 -79.05 -11.54 23.75
N SER A 826 -80.12 -11.57 22.95
CA SER A 826 -80.14 -10.90 21.65
C SER A 826 -81.54 -10.40 21.32
N GLN A 827 -81.64 -9.28 20.61
CA GLN A 827 -82.89 -8.70 20.13
C GLN A 827 -83.97 -8.53 21.23
N GLY A 828 -83.55 -8.21 22.46
CA GLY A 828 -84.45 -8.01 23.61
C GLY A 828 -84.97 -9.29 24.27
N VAL A 829 -84.51 -10.48 23.84
CA VAL A 829 -84.88 -11.78 24.41
C VAL A 829 -83.68 -12.43 25.10
N ILE A 830 -83.92 -13.04 26.27
CA ILE A 830 -82.95 -13.85 26.99
C ILE A 830 -83.25 -15.32 26.72
N HIS A 831 -82.27 -16.04 26.17
CA HIS A 831 -82.33 -17.47 25.94
C HIS A 831 -81.41 -18.18 26.94
N ILE A 832 -81.94 -19.19 27.63
CA ILE A 832 -81.21 -20.03 28.59
C ILE A 832 -81.53 -21.48 28.23
N ASP A 833 -80.51 -22.27 27.87
CA ASP A 833 -80.71 -23.67 27.49
C ASP A 833 -81.15 -24.53 28.69
N ASN A 834 -80.51 -24.32 29.85
CA ASN A 834 -80.87 -24.95 31.12
C ASN A 834 -80.57 -23.97 32.27
N GLY A 835 -81.60 -23.56 33.02
CA GLY A 835 -81.47 -22.63 34.14
C GLY A 835 -82.09 -23.19 35.41
N ILE A 836 -81.34 -23.16 36.52
CA ILE A 836 -81.85 -23.47 37.85
C ILE A 836 -82.00 -22.16 38.61
N PHE A 837 -83.24 -21.76 38.87
CA PHE A 837 -83.56 -20.62 39.74
C PHE A 837 -83.73 -21.14 41.17
N THR A 838 -82.80 -20.80 42.06
CA THR A 838 -82.72 -21.42 43.40
C THR A 838 -83.60 -20.75 44.45
N ALA A 839 -84.05 -19.51 44.22
CA ALA A 839 -84.84 -18.74 45.19
C ALA A 839 -86.25 -18.43 44.67
N SER A 840 -86.35 -17.63 43.60
CA SER A 840 -87.62 -17.35 42.94
C SER A 840 -87.42 -16.90 41.49
N VAL A 841 -88.44 -17.11 40.66
CA VAL A 841 -88.54 -16.53 39.32
C VAL A 841 -89.91 -15.86 39.17
N GLN A 842 -89.94 -14.60 38.75
CA GLN A 842 -91.18 -13.85 38.55
C GLN A 842 -91.41 -13.58 37.06
N ILE A 843 -92.56 -14.01 36.55
CA ILE A 843 -93.01 -13.77 35.18
C ILE A 843 -94.30 -12.96 35.25
N GLY A 844 -94.21 -11.69 34.85
CA GLY A 844 -95.30 -10.73 35.02
C GLY A 844 -95.64 -10.52 36.50
N ARG A 845 -96.91 -10.70 36.85
CA ARG A 845 -97.41 -10.54 38.23
C ARG A 845 -97.39 -11.83 39.04
N PHE A 846 -96.75 -12.90 38.55
CA PHE A 846 -96.69 -14.17 39.27
C PHE A 846 -95.23 -14.55 39.54
N ARG A 847 -94.92 -14.84 40.80
CA ARG A 847 -93.62 -15.26 41.29
C ARG A 847 -93.69 -16.69 41.79
N THR A 848 -92.93 -17.58 41.17
CA THR A 848 -92.68 -18.92 41.69
C THR A 848 -91.49 -18.84 42.65
N GLU A 849 -91.65 -19.26 43.89
CA GLU A 849 -90.60 -19.24 44.91
C GLU A 849 -90.63 -20.50 45.78
N GLN A 850 -89.49 -20.87 46.34
CA GLN A 850 -89.41 -21.96 47.30
C GLN A 850 -90.21 -21.61 48.55
N TYR A 851 -91.01 -22.56 49.05
CA TYR A 851 -91.81 -22.33 50.24
C TYR A 851 -90.92 -22.26 51.49
N TYR A 852 -91.03 -21.19 52.26
CA TYR A 852 -90.13 -20.95 53.41
C TYR A 852 -90.24 -21.99 54.53
N LEU A 853 -91.35 -22.74 54.59
CA LEU A 853 -91.57 -23.82 55.57
C LEU A 853 -91.22 -25.21 55.04
N ASP A 854 -91.17 -25.39 53.71
CA ASP A 854 -90.80 -26.66 53.08
C ASP A 854 -90.02 -26.41 51.79
N LYS A 855 -88.74 -26.76 51.82
CA LYS A 855 -87.80 -26.49 50.73
C LYS A 855 -88.01 -27.41 49.52
N ASP A 856 -88.79 -28.47 49.66
CA ASP A 856 -89.11 -29.38 48.56
C ASP A 856 -90.38 -28.95 47.79
N VAL A 857 -91.04 -27.88 48.22
CA VAL A 857 -92.26 -27.35 47.59
C VAL A 857 -92.02 -25.96 47.02
N ASN A 858 -92.42 -25.77 45.75
CA ASN A 858 -92.50 -24.45 45.12
C ASN A 858 -93.94 -23.94 45.18
N ILE A 859 -94.09 -22.67 45.55
CA ILE A 859 -95.38 -21.97 45.54
C ILE A 859 -95.36 -20.87 44.47
N VAL A 860 -96.52 -20.61 43.87
CA VAL A 860 -96.71 -19.49 42.93
C VAL A 860 -97.55 -18.42 43.63
N ARG A 861 -96.97 -17.23 43.81
CA ARG A 861 -97.65 -16.06 44.40
C ARG A 861 -97.95 -15.02 43.34
N TYR A 862 -99.12 -14.39 43.42
CA TYR A 862 -99.38 -13.15 42.69
C TYR A 862 -98.80 -11.96 43.46
N VAL A 863 -98.03 -11.12 42.77
CA VAL A 863 -97.23 -10.00 43.31
C VAL A 863 -97.58 -8.67 42.66
N GLY A 864 -98.66 -8.60 41.88
CA GLY A 864 -99.17 -7.35 41.33
C GLY A 864 -99.97 -6.55 42.35
N GLY A 865 -99.29 -5.61 43.02
CA GLY A 865 -99.91 -4.46 43.71
C GLY A 865 -99.91 -3.26 42.79
#